data_AF-A0A7U3VRJ8-F1
#
_entry.id   AF-A0A7U3VRJ8-F1
#
_cell.length_a   1.000
_cell.length_b   1.000
_cell.length_c   1.000
_cell.angle_alpha   90.00
_cell.angle_beta   90.00
_cell.angle_gamma   90.00
#
_symmetry.space_group_name_H-M   'P 1'
#
loop_
_entity.id
_entity.type
_entity.pdbx_description
1 polymer ?
#
loop_
_entity_poly.entity_id
_entity_poly.type
_entity_poly.pdbx_seq_one_letter_code
_entity_poly.pdbx_strand_id
1 'polypeptide(L)'
;MQAEARRHLVALAREHDVLPIAIVLDVPERVCADRNAARPDRAGMPRHVIQRHQRELRRSLRGLEREGFRKVHLLRGVEEVDAARVVTERRYNDLTHLTGPFDIIGDVHGCSAELETLLARLGYRDGTHPEGRTAVFVGDLVDRGPDSPGVLRRVMGMVEGGTALCVPGNHENKLGRYLKGRKVQHTHGLAETVEQFEKEDARDPQFRARVRTFVEGLVSHYVLDGGRLVVCHAGLPEKYHGRTSGRVRSHALYGDTTGETDEFGLPVRYPWAEDYRGRAAVVYGHTPVPTASWVNNTLCLDTGAVFGGRMTALRWPEREIVDVPAERVWYEPAKPLAAPAPGAKDGRPLDLADVAGRRTVETSRMGRLAVREENAAAALEVMSRFAVDPRLLGYLPPTMAPCATSTQDGYLEHPAEAFASYREDGVARVLCEEKHMGSRAVALVCRDEATARERFGVAAPGITGTVHTRTGRPFFDDPAVTEEVLARLRAAVAAAGLWDELDTGWLLLDAELLPWSLKASGLLRKQYAAVGAASGAAFPAALAALEAAAGRGTDVAALLTRQGGRAADAAAFTEAYRRYCWSTDGLDGVRLAPFQLLAVQGRSLADMPHDRQLALVDRLVEADASGLLQATRRLHVDTGDEESVAAGVRWWLEMTEAGGEGMVVKPLAALVRSGSGRLVQPGVKCRGREYLRIIYGPEYTRPEHLARLRGRALGHKRSLALREYALGLEALDRLAAGEPLWRVHEAVFAVLALESEPVDPRL
;
A
#
# COMPACT_ATOMS: atom_id res chain seq x y z
N MET A 1 9.73 0.50 51.52
CA MET A 1 9.65 1.18 50.21
C MET A 1 8.42 2.08 50.26
N GLN A 2 8.61 3.38 50.06
CA GLN A 2 7.56 4.39 50.23
C GLN A 2 6.60 4.40 49.04
N ALA A 3 5.32 4.72 49.28
CA ALA A 3 4.28 4.76 48.25
C ALA A 3 4.61 5.77 47.13
N GLU A 4 5.30 6.86 47.47
CA GLU A 4 5.71 7.90 46.53
C GLU A 4 6.66 7.39 45.45
N ALA A 5 7.63 6.52 45.81
CA ALA A 5 8.54 5.91 44.85
C ALA A 5 7.82 4.96 43.87
N ARG A 6 6.78 4.25 44.32
CA ARG A 6 5.97 3.37 43.45
C ARG A 6 5.02 4.14 42.54
N ARG A 7 4.61 5.35 42.94
CA ARG A 7 3.71 6.20 42.16
C ARG A 7 4.26 6.49 40.76
N HIS A 8 5.56 6.71 40.64
CA HIS A 8 6.21 6.94 39.33
C HIS A 8 6.10 5.71 38.41
N LEU A 9 6.28 4.49 38.93
CA LEU A 9 6.14 3.25 38.15
C LEU A 9 4.69 3.05 37.66
N VAL A 10 3.71 3.34 38.51
CA VAL A 10 2.29 3.28 38.12
C VAL A 10 1.96 4.37 37.10
N ALA A 11 2.51 5.57 37.24
CA ALA A 11 2.35 6.66 36.28
C ALA A 11 2.92 6.29 34.91
N LEU A 12 4.15 5.74 34.87
CA LEU A 12 4.79 5.27 33.64
C LEU A 12 3.98 4.15 32.96
N ALA A 13 3.45 3.20 33.75
CA ALA A 13 2.58 2.15 33.22
C ALA A 13 1.30 2.71 32.60
N ARG A 14 0.70 3.76 33.21
CA ARG A 14 -0.46 4.47 32.65
C ARG A 14 -0.13 5.23 31.38
N GLU A 15 1.03 5.89 31.32
CA GLU A 15 1.49 6.62 30.14
C GLU A 15 1.60 5.70 28.91
N HIS A 16 2.11 4.49 29.11
CA HIS A 16 2.29 3.49 28.04
C HIS A 16 1.14 2.49 27.87
N ASP A 17 0.00 2.70 28.54
CA ASP A 17 -1.17 1.84 28.54
C ASP A 17 -0.86 0.34 28.80
N VAL A 18 -0.07 0.07 29.85
CA VAL A 18 0.26 -1.27 30.31
C VAL A 18 -0.15 -1.49 31.76
N LEU A 19 -0.36 -2.75 32.15
CA LEU A 19 -0.73 -3.12 33.51
C LEU A 19 0.54 -3.31 34.37
N PRO A 20 0.74 -2.53 35.45
CA PRO A 20 1.85 -2.77 36.36
C PRO A 20 1.57 -3.99 37.24
N ILE A 21 2.59 -4.83 37.42
CA ILE A 21 2.59 -6.04 38.26
C ILE A 21 3.59 -5.83 39.40
N ALA A 22 3.21 -6.20 40.62
CA ALA A 22 4.11 -6.20 41.77
C ALA A 22 4.52 -7.63 42.12
N ILE A 23 5.83 -7.89 42.20
CA ILE A 23 6.39 -9.10 42.81
C ILE A 23 7.00 -8.69 44.14
N VAL A 24 6.46 -9.22 45.23
CA VAL A 24 6.82 -8.85 46.59
C VAL A 24 7.52 -10.01 47.26
N LEU A 25 8.75 -9.77 47.72
CA LEU A 25 9.57 -10.73 48.45
C LEU A 25 9.46 -10.44 49.96
N ASP A 26 8.72 -11.28 50.70
CA ASP A 26 8.61 -11.22 52.16
C ASP A 26 9.51 -12.29 52.79
N VAL A 27 10.78 -11.95 52.93
CA VAL A 27 11.85 -12.85 53.40
C VAL A 27 12.17 -12.57 54.87
N PRO A 28 12.45 -13.59 55.72
CA PRO A 28 12.84 -13.41 57.11
C PRO A 28 13.99 -12.43 57.32
N GLU A 29 13.93 -11.67 58.41
CA GLU A 29 14.90 -10.60 58.72
C GLU A 29 16.34 -11.11 58.75
N ARG A 30 16.55 -12.29 59.37
CA ARG A 30 17.86 -12.94 59.48
C ARG A 30 18.48 -13.18 58.11
N VAL A 31 17.70 -13.73 57.17
CA VAL A 31 18.16 -13.99 55.80
C VAL A 31 18.52 -12.70 55.07
N CYS A 32 17.73 -11.63 55.25
CA CYS A 32 18.05 -10.31 54.69
C CYS A 32 19.36 -9.74 55.28
N ALA A 33 19.62 -9.93 56.57
CA ALA A 33 20.85 -9.50 57.23
C ALA A 33 22.06 -10.30 56.74
N ASP A 34 21.94 -11.64 56.69
CA ASP A 34 23.00 -12.54 56.22
C ASP A 34 23.38 -12.23 54.76
N ARG A 35 22.39 -12.01 53.89
CA ARG A 35 22.62 -11.63 52.48
C ARG A 35 23.22 -10.22 52.32
N ASN A 36 22.92 -9.27 53.20
CA ASN A 36 23.52 -7.93 53.18
C ASN A 36 24.97 -7.95 53.68
N ALA A 37 25.29 -8.77 54.68
CA ALA A 37 26.65 -8.95 55.20
C ALA A 37 27.62 -9.44 54.11
N ALA A 38 27.12 -10.25 53.17
CA ALA A 38 27.89 -10.73 52.01
C ALA A 38 28.06 -9.70 50.88
N ARG A 39 27.47 -8.49 50.99
CA ARG A 39 27.52 -7.45 49.94
C ARG A 39 28.42 -6.30 50.37
N PRO A 40 29.51 -5.98 49.64
CA PRO A 40 30.47 -4.93 50.04
C PRO A 40 29.84 -3.56 50.30
N ASP A 41 28.82 -3.18 49.52
CA ASP A 41 28.09 -1.91 49.64
C ASP A 41 27.07 -1.88 50.78
N ARG A 42 26.78 -3.01 51.42
CA ARG A 42 25.73 -3.16 52.46
C ARG A 42 26.17 -3.90 53.71
N ALA A 43 27.43 -4.33 53.80
CA ALA A 43 27.95 -5.11 54.91
C ALA A 43 27.83 -4.41 56.27
N GLY A 44 27.87 -3.07 56.28
CA GLY A 44 27.67 -2.24 57.48
C GLY A 44 26.21 -1.84 57.76
N MET A 45 25.22 -2.38 57.04
CA MET A 45 23.82 -1.94 57.18
C MET A 45 23.25 -2.32 58.56
N PRO A 46 22.79 -1.35 59.38
CA PRO A 46 22.26 -1.65 60.70
C PRO A 46 20.98 -2.48 60.64
N ARG A 47 20.84 -3.46 61.54
CA ARG A 47 19.70 -4.37 61.61
C ARG A 47 18.34 -3.66 61.77
N HIS A 48 18.31 -2.52 62.48
CA HIS A 48 17.10 -1.72 62.65
C HIS A 48 16.55 -1.14 61.32
N VAL A 49 17.41 -0.96 60.29
CA VAL A 49 16.99 -0.50 58.95
C VAL A 49 16.22 -1.60 58.23
N ILE A 50 16.68 -2.85 58.33
CA ILE A 50 15.99 -4.03 57.77
C ILE A 50 14.60 -4.19 58.40
N GLN A 51 14.53 -4.06 59.73
CA GLN A 51 13.26 -4.09 60.49
C GLN A 51 12.30 -2.96 60.09
N ARG A 52 12.83 -1.74 59.86
CA ARG A 52 12.03 -0.64 59.32
C ARG A 52 11.45 -0.97 57.94
N HIS A 53 12.26 -1.49 57.02
CA HIS A 53 11.82 -1.86 55.68
C HIS A 53 10.75 -2.97 55.69
N GLN A 54 10.88 -3.99 56.54
CA GLN A 54 9.85 -5.02 56.69
C GLN A 54 8.53 -4.48 57.25
N ARG A 55 8.57 -3.57 58.23
CA ARG A 55 7.36 -2.91 58.74
C ARG A 55 6.67 -2.07 57.66
N GLU A 56 7.44 -1.31 56.88
CA GLU A 56 6.91 -0.55 55.75
C GLU A 56 6.30 -1.45 54.67
N LEU A 57 6.96 -2.57 54.35
CA LEU A 57 6.47 -3.55 53.38
C LEU A 57 5.11 -4.10 53.82
N ARG A 58 5.03 -4.60 55.06
CA ARG A 58 3.79 -5.15 55.63
C ARG A 58 2.64 -4.14 55.66
N ARG A 59 2.95 -2.87 55.95
CA ARG A 59 1.95 -1.78 55.89
C ARG A 59 1.48 -1.51 54.45
N SER A 60 2.39 -1.55 53.48
CA SER A 60 2.11 -1.23 52.07
C SER A 60 1.39 -2.35 51.31
N LEU A 61 1.63 -3.61 51.68
CA LEU A 61 1.09 -4.79 50.99
C LEU A 61 -0.43 -4.72 50.76
N ARG A 62 -1.18 -4.26 51.77
CA ARG A 62 -2.65 -4.15 51.72
C ARG A 62 -3.16 -3.05 50.78
N GLY A 63 -2.28 -2.14 50.35
CA GLY A 63 -2.61 -0.98 49.52
C GLY A 63 -2.21 -1.11 48.05
N LEU A 64 -1.39 -2.10 47.67
CA LEU A 64 -0.78 -2.16 46.33
C LEU A 64 -1.81 -2.21 45.19
N GLU A 65 -2.91 -2.94 45.35
CA GLU A 65 -3.98 -2.96 44.34
C GLU A 65 -4.67 -1.61 44.20
N ARG A 66 -4.90 -0.91 45.32
CA ARG A 66 -5.48 0.44 45.34
C ARG A 66 -4.52 1.48 44.75
N GLU A 67 -3.22 1.25 44.89
CA GLU A 67 -2.17 2.06 44.26
C GLU A 67 -2.16 1.88 42.73
N GLY A 68 -2.69 0.79 42.20
CA GLY A 68 -2.86 0.54 40.76
C GLY A 68 -2.16 -0.70 40.22
N PHE A 69 -1.51 -1.51 41.07
CA PHE A 69 -0.93 -2.79 40.65
C PHE A 69 -2.03 -3.82 40.41
N ARG A 70 -2.13 -4.34 39.18
CA ARG A 70 -3.25 -5.21 38.79
C ARG A 70 -3.07 -6.67 39.22
N LYS A 71 -1.82 -7.10 39.37
CA LYS A 71 -1.44 -8.43 39.86
C LYS A 71 -0.35 -8.24 40.92
N VAL A 72 -0.55 -8.83 42.10
CA VAL A 72 0.41 -8.76 43.21
C VAL A 72 0.79 -10.20 43.58
N HIS A 73 2.04 -10.58 43.30
CA HIS A 73 2.61 -11.85 43.71
C HIS A 73 3.34 -11.67 45.02
N LEU A 74 2.91 -12.36 46.07
CA LEU A 74 3.59 -12.35 47.38
C LEU A 74 4.33 -13.68 47.55
N LEU A 75 5.66 -13.63 47.59
CA LEU A 75 6.54 -14.76 47.84
C LEU A 75 7.06 -14.69 49.28
N ARG A 76 6.74 -15.70 50.09
CA ARG A 76 7.06 -15.77 51.52
C ARG A 76 8.20 -16.76 51.76
N GLY A 77 9.25 -16.28 52.42
CA GLY A 77 10.41 -17.11 52.73
C GLY A 77 11.34 -17.32 51.54
N VAL A 78 12.37 -18.15 51.73
CA VAL A 78 13.39 -18.42 50.71
C VAL A 78 12.92 -19.49 49.72
N GLU A 79 12.20 -20.50 50.21
CA GLU A 79 11.71 -21.61 49.39
C GLU A 79 10.76 -21.16 48.27
N GLU A 80 9.77 -20.31 48.58
CA GLU A 80 8.86 -19.77 47.54
C GLU A 80 9.59 -18.88 46.53
N VAL A 81 10.63 -18.17 46.97
CA VAL A 81 11.44 -17.31 46.10
C VAL A 81 12.32 -18.14 45.18
N ASP A 82 12.98 -19.17 45.71
CA ASP A 82 13.86 -20.05 44.94
C ASP A 82 13.06 -20.97 44.00
N ALA A 83 11.81 -21.31 44.35
CA ALA A 83 10.90 -22.07 43.49
C ALA A 83 10.20 -21.22 42.42
N ALA A 84 10.18 -19.88 42.56
CA ALA A 84 9.47 -18.99 41.64
C ALA A 84 10.12 -19.00 40.24
N ARG A 85 9.27 -19.02 39.21
CA ARG A 85 9.69 -18.88 37.81
C ARG A 85 9.05 -17.65 37.19
N VAL A 86 9.83 -16.90 36.43
CA VAL A 86 9.32 -15.80 35.60
C VAL A 86 9.16 -16.32 34.19
N VAL A 87 7.92 -16.29 33.69
CA VAL A 87 7.58 -16.69 32.32
C VAL A 87 6.93 -15.52 31.60
N THR A 88 7.12 -15.45 30.29
CA THR A 88 6.42 -14.50 29.43
C THR A 88 5.03 -15.03 29.11
N GLU A 89 4.01 -14.30 29.53
CA GLU A 89 2.60 -14.57 29.20
C GLU A 89 2.15 -13.60 28.09
N ARG A 90 1.35 -14.09 27.13
CA ARG A 90 0.67 -13.22 26.18
C ARG A 90 -0.36 -12.37 26.92
N ARG A 91 -0.57 -11.14 26.43
CA ARG A 91 -1.64 -10.28 26.96
C ARG A 91 -2.99 -10.87 26.56
N TYR A 92 -4.03 -10.60 27.35
CA TYR A 92 -5.39 -11.14 27.10
C TYR A 92 -5.96 -10.80 25.71
N ASN A 93 -5.54 -9.66 25.15
CA ASN A 93 -5.94 -9.19 23.82
C ASN A 93 -4.97 -9.60 22.71
N ASP A 94 -3.82 -10.21 23.02
CA ASP A 94 -2.86 -10.68 22.02
C ASP A 94 -3.17 -12.12 21.62
N LEU A 95 -3.98 -12.23 20.57
CA LEU A 95 -4.34 -13.48 19.92
C LEU A 95 -3.69 -13.58 18.53
N THR A 96 -2.50 -12.99 18.35
CA THR A 96 -1.78 -12.94 17.06
C THR A 96 -1.44 -14.31 16.48
N HIS A 97 -1.48 -15.36 17.30
CA HIS A 97 -1.29 -16.76 16.90
C HIS A 97 -2.52 -17.37 16.24
N LEU A 98 -3.70 -16.78 16.40
CA LEU A 98 -4.91 -17.19 15.70
C LEU A 98 -4.94 -16.44 14.36
N THR A 99 -4.77 -17.18 13.26
CA THR A 99 -4.69 -16.62 11.89
C THR A 99 -5.97 -16.77 11.08
N GLY A 100 -7.04 -17.30 11.70
CA GLY A 100 -8.33 -17.52 11.05
C GLY A 100 -8.37 -18.85 10.28
N PRO A 101 -9.30 -18.99 9.32
CA PRO A 101 -10.24 -17.97 8.84
C PRO A 101 -11.25 -17.48 9.89
N PHE A 102 -11.67 -16.21 9.80
CA PHE A 102 -12.64 -15.59 10.72
C PHE A 102 -13.89 -15.09 10.01
N ASP A 103 -15.03 -15.13 10.70
CA ASP A 103 -16.26 -14.43 10.32
C ASP A 103 -16.62 -13.42 11.40
N ILE A 104 -16.35 -12.14 11.14
CA ILE A 104 -16.53 -11.08 12.13
C ILE A 104 -17.94 -10.53 11.98
N ILE A 105 -18.74 -10.56 13.04
CA ILE A 105 -20.18 -10.25 13.02
C ILE A 105 -20.43 -8.94 13.75
N GLY A 106 -21.21 -8.05 13.13
CA GLY A 106 -21.61 -6.74 13.64
C GLY A 106 -22.53 -6.76 14.87
N ASP A 107 -23.02 -5.59 15.25
CA ASP A 107 -23.88 -5.40 16.42
C ASP A 107 -25.22 -6.14 16.23
N VAL A 108 -25.56 -7.00 17.20
CA VAL A 108 -26.72 -7.92 17.08
C VAL A 108 -27.97 -7.36 17.75
N HIS A 109 -27.83 -6.68 18.89
CA HIS A 109 -28.92 -6.03 19.62
C HIS A 109 -30.17 -6.90 19.82
N GLY A 110 -30.01 -8.16 20.27
CA GLY A 110 -31.14 -9.06 20.53
C GLY A 110 -31.90 -9.56 19.29
N CYS A 111 -31.43 -9.27 18.07
CA CYS A 111 -31.99 -9.78 16.81
C CYS A 111 -31.57 -11.24 16.55
N SER A 112 -32.09 -12.16 17.36
CA SER A 112 -31.68 -13.58 17.31
C SER A 112 -32.02 -14.24 15.96
N ALA A 113 -33.16 -13.93 15.35
CA ALA A 113 -33.59 -14.54 14.08
C ALA A 113 -32.67 -14.16 12.91
N GLU A 114 -32.30 -12.87 12.84
CA GLU A 114 -31.34 -12.36 11.86
C GLU A 114 -29.95 -12.95 12.07
N LEU A 115 -29.51 -13.11 13.32
CA LEU A 115 -28.23 -13.75 13.64
C LEU A 115 -28.20 -15.20 13.14
N GLU A 116 -29.23 -15.99 13.39
CA GLU A 116 -29.31 -17.38 12.90
C GLU A 116 -29.31 -17.44 11.37
N THR A 117 -30.04 -16.53 10.73
CA THR A 117 -30.08 -16.43 9.26
C THR A 117 -28.71 -16.08 8.68
N LEU A 118 -28.00 -15.12 9.30
CA LEU A 118 -26.64 -14.77 8.89
C LEU A 118 -25.66 -15.92 9.09
N LEU A 119 -25.70 -16.59 10.25
CA LEU A 119 -24.86 -17.75 10.55
C LEU A 119 -25.08 -18.89 9.54
N ALA A 120 -26.34 -19.18 9.20
CA ALA A 120 -26.68 -20.15 8.17
C ALA A 120 -26.14 -19.74 6.79
N ARG A 121 -26.27 -18.46 6.41
CA ARG A 121 -25.72 -17.92 5.16
C ARG A 121 -24.19 -18.00 5.11
N LEU A 122 -23.53 -17.78 6.25
CA LEU A 122 -22.07 -17.91 6.38
C LEU A 122 -21.60 -19.37 6.33
N GLY A 123 -22.47 -20.34 6.61
CA GLY A 123 -22.18 -21.78 6.55
C GLY A 123 -22.13 -22.49 7.90
N TYR A 124 -22.47 -21.81 9.01
CA TYR A 124 -22.46 -22.41 10.35
C TYR A 124 -23.61 -23.39 10.53
N ARG A 125 -23.32 -24.50 11.23
CA ARG A 125 -24.28 -25.50 11.69
C ARG A 125 -24.09 -25.69 13.18
N ASP A 126 -25.14 -25.45 13.95
CA ASP A 126 -25.12 -25.52 15.41
C ASP A 126 -23.97 -24.75 16.08
N GLY A 127 -23.61 -23.59 15.51
CA GLY A 127 -22.52 -22.74 16.03
C GLY A 127 -21.11 -23.20 15.65
N THR A 128 -20.97 -24.18 14.75
CA THR A 128 -19.68 -24.65 14.22
C THR A 128 -19.62 -24.46 12.70
N HIS A 129 -18.47 -24.07 12.15
CA HIS A 129 -18.29 -23.98 10.70
C HIS A 129 -17.55 -25.23 10.20
N PRO A 130 -18.04 -25.94 9.15
CA PRO A 130 -17.43 -27.18 8.67
C PRO A 130 -16.00 -27.00 8.16
N GLU A 131 -15.66 -25.82 7.65
CA GLU A 131 -14.30 -25.46 7.20
C GLU A 131 -13.41 -24.89 8.32
N GLY A 132 -13.85 -24.95 9.58
CA GLY A 132 -13.06 -24.50 10.73
C GLY A 132 -12.98 -22.98 10.92
N ARG A 133 -13.86 -22.20 10.28
CA ARG A 133 -13.95 -20.74 10.51
C ARG A 133 -14.39 -20.44 11.94
N THR A 134 -13.82 -19.37 12.52
CA THR A 134 -14.13 -18.90 13.88
C THR A 134 -14.94 -17.61 13.81
N ALA A 135 -16.10 -17.56 14.46
CA ALA A 135 -16.90 -16.35 14.53
C ALA A 135 -16.27 -15.33 15.48
N VAL A 136 -16.36 -14.03 15.18
CA VAL A 136 -15.87 -12.97 16.07
C VAL A 136 -16.92 -11.88 16.21
N PHE A 137 -17.55 -11.77 17.37
CA PHE A 137 -18.59 -10.77 17.64
C PHE A 137 -17.98 -9.45 18.09
N VAL A 138 -18.38 -8.33 17.47
CA VAL A 138 -17.87 -6.98 17.78
C VAL A 138 -18.52 -6.32 19.01
N GLY A 139 -19.45 -7.00 19.68
CA GLY A 139 -20.15 -6.49 20.86
C GLY A 139 -21.60 -6.12 20.58
N ASP A 140 -22.25 -5.47 21.55
CA ASP A 140 -23.66 -5.06 21.49
C ASP A 140 -24.59 -6.20 21.04
N LEU A 141 -24.50 -7.31 21.78
CA LEU A 141 -25.33 -8.50 21.63
C LEU A 141 -26.75 -8.28 22.18
N VAL A 142 -26.90 -7.38 23.15
CA VAL A 142 -28.12 -7.19 23.94
C VAL A 142 -28.76 -5.82 23.71
N ASP A 143 -29.92 -5.63 24.34
CA ASP A 143 -30.75 -4.43 24.33
C ASP A 143 -31.44 -4.17 22.99
N ARG A 144 -32.60 -3.50 23.06
CA ARG A 144 -33.48 -3.08 21.95
C ARG A 144 -34.27 -4.20 21.28
N GLY A 145 -33.61 -5.23 20.77
CA GLY A 145 -34.28 -6.29 20.01
C GLY A 145 -35.09 -7.29 20.85
N PRO A 146 -35.81 -8.19 20.17
CA PRO A 146 -36.86 -9.00 20.79
C PRO A 146 -36.34 -10.17 21.65
N ASP A 147 -35.11 -10.63 21.46
CA ASP A 147 -34.58 -11.83 22.12
C ASP A 147 -33.09 -11.74 22.49
N SER A 148 -32.75 -10.90 23.48
CA SER A 148 -31.39 -10.85 24.05
C SER A 148 -30.95 -12.17 24.69
N PRO A 149 -31.80 -12.92 25.45
CA PRO A 149 -31.43 -14.23 25.99
C PRO A 149 -31.06 -15.26 24.91
N GLY A 150 -31.78 -15.30 23.79
CA GLY A 150 -31.48 -16.18 22.65
C GLY A 150 -30.11 -15.91 22.04
N VAL A 151 -29.81 -14.64 21.76
CA VAL A 151 -28.49 -14.22 21.28
C VAL A 151 -27.39 -14.62 22.27
N LEU A 152 -27.57 -14.32 23.56
CA LEU A 152 -26.58 -14.66 24.59
C LEU A 152 -26.36 -16.17 24.70
N ARG A 153 -27.42 -17.00 24.65
CA ARG A 153 -27.28 -18.47 24.65
C ARG A 153 -26.45 -18.94 23.45
N ARG A 154 -26.72 -18.43 22.25
CA ARG A 154 -25.98 -18.80 21.04
C ARG A 154 -24.51 -18.39 21.16
N VAL A 155 -24.24 -17.13 21.46
CA VAL A 155 -22.86 -16.60 21.47
C VAL A 155 -22.04 -17.22 22.60
N MET A 156 -22.61 -17.34 23.80
CA MET A 156 -21.93 -18.01 24.92
C MET A 156 -21.60 -19.47 24.58
N GLY A 157 -22.55 -20.20 24.00
CA GLY A 157 -22.32 -21.59 23.59
C GLY A 157 -21.19 -21.74 22.57
N MET A 158 -21.10 -20.82 21.60
CA MET A 158 -20.00 -20.82 20.62
C MET A 158 -18.65 -20.46 21.24
N VAL A 159 -18.62 -19.48 22.17
CA VAL A 159 -17.39 -19.11 22.88
C VAL A 159 -16.91 -20.24 23.79
N GLU A 160 -17.81 -20.85 24.54
CA GLU A 160 -17.51 -22.03 25.39
C GLU A 160 -17.05 -23.23 24.55
N GLY A 161 -17.64 -23.41 23.36
CA GLY A 161 -17.24 -24.44 22.39
C GLY A 161 -15.95 -24.15 21.62
N GLY A 162 -15.33 -22.98 21.82
CA GLY A 162 -14.10 -22.58 21.13
C GLY A 162 -14.29 -22.24 19.64
N THR A 163 -15.52 -22.04 19.17
CA THR A 163 -15.85 -21.67 17.78
C THR A 163 -16.14 -20.18 17.60
N ALA A 164 -16.14 -19.41 18.68
CA ALA A 164 -16.27 -17.95 18.62
C ALA A 164 -15.38 -17.19 19.61
N LEU A 165 -15.11 -15.93 19.26
CA LEU A 165 -14.57 -14.90 20.12
C LEU A 165 -15.59 -13.76 20.24
N CYS A 166 -15.59 -13.03 21.36
CA CYS A 166 -16.47 -11.89 21.57
C CYS A 166 -15.73 -10.77 22.30
N VAL A 167 -15.90 -9.54 21.83
CA VAL A 167 -15.52 -8.32 22.58
C VAL A 167 -16.78 -7.70 23.19
N PRO A 168 -16.67 -6.92 24.28
CA PRO A 168 -17.83 -6.26 24.85
C PRO A 168 -18.13 -4.97 24.10
N GLY A 169 -19.41 -4.67 23.89
CA GLY A 169 -19.92 -3.36 23.52
C GLY A 169 -20.36 -2.53 24.72
N ASN A 170 -20.84 -1.31 24.46
CA ASN A 170 -21.29 -0.44 25.54
C ASN A 170 -22.56 -0.97 26.21
N HIS A 171 -23.36 -1.78 25.51
CA HIS A 171 -24.54 -2.42 26.07
C HIS A 171 -24.17 -3.56 27.03
N GLU A 172 -23.21 -4.43 26.70
CA GLU A 172 -22.70 -5.43 27.65
C GLU A 172 -22.08 -4.77 28.88
N ASN A 173 -21.35 -3.66 28.70
CA ASN A 173 -20.77 -2.95 29.84
C ASN A 173 -21.84 -2.30 30.75
N LYS A 174 -23.00 -1.91 30.20
CA LYS A 174 -24.15 -1.42 30.96
C LYS A 174 -24.86 -2.56 31.69
N LEU A 175 -25.15 -3.66 30.99
CA LEU A 175 -25.74 -4.87 31.56
C LEU A 175 -24.85 -5.46 32.68
N GLY A 176 -23.54 -5.55 32.47
CA GLY A 176 -22.61 -6.04 33.50
C GLY A 176 -22.57 -5.17 34.76
N ARG A 177 -22.82 -3.86 34.67
CA ARG A 177 -22.99 -2.99 35.84
C ARG A 177 -24.30 -3.26 36.56
N TYR A 178 -25.40 -3.44 35.81
CA TYR A 178 -26.70 -3.83 36.35
C TYR A 178 -26.62 -5.17 37.10
N LEU A 179 -26.03 -6.20 36.50
CA LEU A 179 -25.86 -7.53 37.09
C LEU A 179 -24.98 -7.54 38.36
N LYS A 180 -24.18 -6.49 38.58
CA LYS A 180 -23.39 -6.26 39.80
C LYS A 180 -24.17 -5.49 40.90
N GLY A 181 -25.45 -5.21 40.67
CA GLY A 181 -26.31 -4.44 41.58
C GLY A 181 -26.02 -2.94 41.59
N ARG A 182 -25.35 -2.40 40.56
CA ARG A 182 -25.14 -0.95 40.45
C ARG A 182 -26.39 -0.28 39.88
N LYS A 183 -26.71 0.91 40.38
CA LYS A 183 -27.77 1.77 39.80
C LYS A 183 -27.36 2.21 38.39
N VAL A 184 -28.16 1.83 37.40
CA VAL A 184 -28.01 2.24 35.98
C VAL A 184 -29.34 2.76 35.46
N GLN A 185 -29.30 3.67 34.48
CA GLN A 185 -30.51 4.18 33.84
C GLN A 185 -31.05 3.16 32.82
N HIS A 186 -32.35 2.86 32.87
CA HIS A 186 -33.02 1.92 31.96
C HIS A 186 -33.38 2.62 30.63
N THR A 187 -32.35 3.02 29.90
CA THR A 187 -32.44 3.71 28.61
C THR A 187 -31.80 2.90 27.50
N HIS A 188 -32.07 3.25 26.23
CA HIS A 188 -31.45 2.62 25.06
C HIS A 188 -31.69 1.10 24.95
N GLY A 189 -32.85 0.60 25.37
CA GLY A 189 -33.20 -0.82 25.20
C GLY A 189 -32.91 -1.74 26.40
N LEU A 190 -32.35 -1.21 27.50
CA LEU A 190 -32.03 -2.04 28.69
C LEU A 190 -33.29 -2.50 29.44
N ALA A 191 -34.39 -1.75 29.38
CA ALA A 191 -35.62 -2.12 30.10
C ALA A 191 -36.18 -3.45 29.56
N GLU A 192 -36.15 -3.60 28.24
CA GLU A 192 -36.58 -4.75 27.47
C GLU A 192 -35.71 -5.97 27.82
N THR A 193 -34.38 -5.82 27.86
CA THR A 193 -33.45 -6.87 28.30
C THR A 193 -33.72 -7.32 29.73
N VAL A 194 -33.98 -6.39 30.65
CA VAL A 194 -34.29 -6.72 32.05
C VAL A 194 -35.57 -7.54 32.15
N GLU A 195 -36.63 -7.15 31.45
CA GLU A 195 -37.89 -7.91 31.42
C GLU A 195 -37.70 -9.31 30.81
N GLN A 196 -36.90 -9.42 29.74
CA GLN A 196 -36.55 -10.70 29.14
C GLN A 196 -35.78 -11.60 30.13
N PHE A 197 -34.88 -11.04 30.93
CA PHE A 197 -34.13 -11.79 31.95
C PHE A 197 -35.02 -12.24 33.12
N GLU A 198 -36.01 -11.45 33.53
CA GLU A 198 -36.97 -11.87 34.56
C GLU A 198 -37.78 -13.10 34.11
N LYS A 199 -38.17 -13.15 32.84
CA LYS A 199 -38.84 -14.31 32.24
C LYS A 199 -37.90 -15.52 32.12
N GLU A 200 -36.64 -15.28 31.77
CA GLU A 200 -35.65 -16.35 31.62
C GLU A 200 -35.20 -16.93 32.97
N ASP A 201 -35.06 -16.11 34.02
CA ASP A 201 -34.73 -16.59 35.37
C ASP A 201 -35.77 -17.60 35.90
N ALA A 202 -37.04 -17.45 35.50
CA ALA A 202 -38.09 -18.40 35.83
C ALA A 202 -37.92 -19.76 35.12
N ARG A 203 -37.22 -19.78 33.98
CA ARG A 203 -36.96 -20.99 33.17
C ARG A 203 -35.62 -21.62 33.53
N ASP A 204 -34.57 -20.81 33.68
CA ASP A 204 -33.22 -21.20 34.05
C ASP A 204 -32.65 -20.22 35.09
N PRO A 205 -32.76 -20.55 36.39
CA PRO A 205 -32.26 -19.71 37.48
C PRO A 205 -30.74 -19.43 37.45
N GLN A 206 -29.97 -20.22 36.69
CA GLN A 206 -28.52 -20.05 36.58
C GLN A 206 -28.11 -19.16 35.39
N PHE A 207 -29.02 -18.90 34.44
CA PHE A 207 -28.71 -18.17 33.21
C PHE A 207 -28.06 -16.82 33.50
N ARG A 208 -28.67 -16.01 34.38
CA ARG A 208 -28.15 -14.70 34.78
C ARG A 208 -26.73 -14.77 35.36
N ALA A 209 -26.42 -15.80 36.14
CA ALA A 209 -25.09 -15.98 36.72
C ALA A 209 -24.05 -16.33 35.64
N ARG A 210 -24.43 -17.15 34.64
CA ARG A 210 -23.57 -17.47 33.50
C ARG A 210 -23.33 -16.24 32.62
N VAL A 211 -24.36 -15.46 32.31
CA VAL A 211 -24.23 -14.19 31.57
C VAL A 211 -23.30 -13.22 32.29
N ARG A 212 -23.46 -13.07 33.61
CA ARG A 212 -22.58 -12.21 34.41
C ARG A 212 -21.11 -12.63 34.27
N THR A 213 -20.84 -13.93 34.37
CA THR A 213 -19.48 -14.48 34.24
C THR A 213 -18.92 -14.23 32.84
N PHE A 214 -19.73 -14.47 31.81
CA PHE A 214 -19.38 -14.20 30.41
C PHE A 214 -19.01 -12.72 30.20
N VAL A 215 -19.90 -11.79 30.54
CA VAL A 215 -19.67 -10.34 30.37
C VAL A 215 -18.46 -9.84 31.17
N GLU A 216 -18.22 -10.37 32.36
CA GLU A 216 -17.03 -10.04 33.16
C GLU A 216 -15.72 -10.53 32.52
N GLY A 217 -15.76 -11.63 31.76
CA GLY A 217 -14.62 -12.22 31.07
C GLY A 217 -14.24 -11.54 29.74
N LEU A 218 -15.12 -10.72 29.16
CA LEU A 218 -14.90 -10.12 27.84
C LEU A 218 -13.71 -9.13 27.82
N VAL A 219 -12.84 -9.32 26.84
CA VAL A 219 -11.63 -8.51 26.59
C VAL A 219 -11.96 -7.37 25.62
N SER A 220 -11.44 -6.17 25.86
CA SER A 220 -11.88 -4.96 25.15
C SER A 220 -11.62 -4.94 23.64
N HIS A 221 -10.63 -5.70 23.18
CA HIS A 221 -10.33 -5.91 21.76
C HIS A 221 -9.45 -7.15 21.62
N TYR A 222 -9.36 -7.68 20.41
CA TYR A 222 -8.39 -8.72 20.04
C TYR A 222 -7.48 -8.23 18.92
N VAL A 223 -6.20 -8.58 19.01
CA VAL A 223 -5.23 -8.48 17.92
C VAL A 223 -5.03 -9.89 17.39
N LEU A 224 -5.39 -10.10 16.13
CA LEU A 224 -5.47 -11.39 15.44
C LEU A 224 -4.55 -11.41 14.21
N ASP A 225 -4.40 -12.57 13.61
CA ASP A 225 -3.78 -12.78 12.30
C ASP A 225 -2.36 -12.20 12.18
N GLY A 226 -1.48 -12.57 13.10
CA GLY A 226 -0.11 -12.06 13.14
C GLY A 226 0.00 -10.55 13.38
N GLY A 227 -1.08 -9.90 13.84
CA GLY A 227 -1.15 -8.44 14.03
C GLY A 227 -1.77 -7.69 12.85
N ARG A 228 -2.32 -8.39 11.86
CA ARG A 228 -2.97 -7.78 10.68
C ARG A 228 -4.44 -7.43 10.90
N LEU A 229 -5.07 -7.96 11.95
CA LEU A 229 -6.49 -7.75 12.23
C LEU A 229 -6.68 -7.31 13.68
N VAL A 230 -7.47 -6.26 13.90
CA VAL A 230 -7.93 -5.82 15.20
C VAL A 230 -9.44 -5.77 15.21
N VAL A 231 -10.05 -6.44 16.19
CA VAL A 231 -11.50 -6.44 16.39
C VAL A 231 -11.82 -5.75 17.72
N CYS A 232 -12.70 -4.75 17.68
CA CYS A 232 -13.12 -3.94 18.82
C CYS A 232 -14.56 -3.43 18.60
N HIS A 233 -15.19 -2.83 19.60
CA HIS A 233 -16.59 -2.40 19.45
C HIS A 233 -16.74 -1.02 18.79
N ALA A 234 -16.14 0.04 19.35
CA ALA A 234 -16.35 1.42 18.90
C ALA A 234 -15.21 2.00 18.03
N GLY A 235 -14.25 1.16 17.64
CA GLY A 235 -13.02 1.58 16.95
C GLY A 235 -11.81 1.70 17.87
N LEU A 236 -10.61 1.59 17.30
CA LEU A 236 -9.36 1.63 18.07
C LEU A 236 -8.16 2.11 17.23
N PRO A 237 -7.52 3.25 17.57
CA PRO A 237 -6.33 3.74 16.87
C PRO A 237 -5.12 2.84 17.16
N GLU A 238 -4.16 2.85 16.22
CA GLU A 238 -3.00 1.93 16.23
C GLU A 238 -2.19 2.00 17.53
N LYS A 239 -2.03 3.19 18.11
CA LYS A 239 -1.31 3.39 19.39
C LYS A 239 -1.86 2.54 20.55
N TYR A 240 -3.13 2.12 20.47
CA TYR A 240 -3.79 1.29 21.48
C TYR A 240 -3.84 -0.20 21.14
N HIS A 241 -3.40 -0.61 19.95
CA HIS A 241 -3.40 -2.01 19.54
C HIS A 241 -2.52 -2.85 20.49
N GLY A 242 -3.10 -3.90 21.07
CA GLY A 242 -2.40 -4.78 22.01
C GLY A 242 -2.11 -4.13 23.38
N ARG A 243 -2.60 -2.92 23.66
CA ARG A 243 -2.42 -2.22 24.94
C ARG A 243 -3.53 -2.57 25.93
N THR A 244 -3.26 -2.42 27.22
CA THR A 244 -4.22 -2.79 28.28
C THR A 244 -4.26 -1.74 29.38
N SER A 245 -5.27 -0.87 29.33
CA SER A 245 -5.54 0.12 30.37
C SER A 245 -7.04 0.42 30.44
N GLY A 246 -7.47 1.07 31.53
CA GLY A 246 -8.86 1.55 31.64
C GLY A 246 -9.23 2.55 30.54
N ARG A 247 -8.26 3.38 30.10
CA ARG A 247 -8.41 4.32 28.99
C ARG A 247 -8.64 3.59 27.67
N VAL A 248 -7.80 2.59 27.36
CA VAL A 248 -7.94 1.76 26.15
C VAL A 248 -9.28 1.03 26.14
N ARG A 249 -9.69 0.44 27.28
CA ARG A 249 -11.01 -0.22 27.39
C ARG A 249 -12.16 0.77 27.19
N SER A 250 -12.07 1.97 27.74
CA SER A 250 -13.09 3.00 27.55
C SER A 250 -13.19 3.42 26.08
N HIS A 251 -12.06 3.67 25.42
CA HIS A 251 -12.05 4.08 24.02
C HIS A 251 -12.62 2.97 23.12
N ALA A 252 -12.22 1.71 23.31
CA ALA A 252 -12.76 0.57 22.55
C ALA A 252 -14.28 0.36 22.74
N LEU A 253 -14.87 0.85 23.83
CA LEU A 253 -16.30 0.71 24.13
C LEU A 253 -17.14 1.90 23.66
N TYR A 254 -16.58 3.10 23.60
CA TYR A 254 -17.34 4.34 23.45
C TYR A 254 -16.87 5.26 22.30
N GLY A 255 -15.64 5.06 21.80
CA GLY A 255 -14.97 5.99 20.91
C GLY A 255 -14.64 7.32 21.57
N ASP A 256 -14.11 8.27 20.79
CA ASP A 256 -13.88 9.66 21.20
C ASP A 256 -15.00 10.57 20.66
N THR A 257 -15.46 11.49 21.50
CA THR A 257 -16.48 12.49 21.15
C THR A 257 -15.87 13.89 21.02
N THR A 258 -16.47 14.75 20.19
CA THR A 258 -16.05 16.15 20.02
C THR A 258 -16.44 17.03 21.23
N GLY A 259 -17.29 16.51 22.11
CA GLY A 259 -17.91 17.26 23.21
C GLY A 259 -19.22 17.95 22.81
N GLU A 260 -19.58 17.94 21.53
CA GLU A 260 -20.85 18.48 21.01
C GLU A 260 -21.94 17.41 20.98
N THR A 261 -23.19 17.84 20.98
CA THR A 261 -24.38 17.00 20.77
C THR A 261 -25.07 17.42 19.47
N ASP A 262 -25.48 16.44 18.66
CA ASP A 262 -26.21 16.70 17.43
C ASP A 262 -27.67 17.12 17.68
N GLU A 263 -28.41 17.42 16.61
CA GLU A 263 -29.81 17.82 16.66
C GLU A 263 -30.76 16.74 17.22
N PHE A 264 -30.29 15.49 17.31
CA PHE A 264 -31.00 14.34 17.88
C PHE A 264 -30.60 14.08 19.35
N GLY A 265 -29.76 14.95 19.94
CA GLY A 265 -29.29 14.85 21.33
C GLY A 265 -28.23 13.76 21.55
N LEU A 266 -27.60 13.27 20.47
CA LEU A 266 -26.55 12.25 20.52
C LEU A 266 -25.16 12.90 20.48
N PRO A 267 -24.14 12.36 21.18
CA PRO A 267 -22.79 12.88 21.10
C PRO A 267 -22.21 12.80 19.68
N VAL A 268 -21.68 13.91 19.19
CA VAL A 268 -20.93 13.95 17.93
C VAL A 268 -19.57 13.28 18.15
N ARG A 269 -19.22 12.35 17.27
CA ARG A 269 -17.98 11.55 17.36
C ARG A 269 -16.95 12.02 16.35
N TYR A 270 -15.67 11.90 16.71
CA TYR A 270 -14.60 12.15 15.77
C TYR A 270 -14.59 11.05 14.69
N PRO A 271 -14.49 11.40 13.39
CA PRO A 271 -14.44 10.45 12.29
C PRO A 271 -13.05 9.80 12.18
N TRP A 272 -12.58 9.16 13.25
CA TRP A 272 -11.22 8.63 13.38
C TRP A 272 -10.82 7.63 12.29
N ALA A 273 -11.81 6.94 11.69
CA ALA A 273 -11.62 6.04 10.55
C ALA A 273 -11.03 6.76 9.33
N GLU A 274 -11.38 8.03 9.10
CA GLU A 274 -10.82 8.85 8.03
C GLU A 274 -9.33 9.20 8.28
N ASP A 275 -8.94 9.31 9.54
CA ASP A 275 -7.57 9.64 9.95
C ASP A 275 -6.71 8.40 10.24
N TYR A 276 -7.30 7.20 10.19
CA TYR A 276 -6.58 5.98 10.53
C TYR A 276 -5.50 5.70 9.47
N ARG A 277 -4.27 5.46 9.95
CA ARG A 277 -3.08 5.16 9.14
C ARG A 277 -2.32 3.93 9.64
N GLY A 278 -2.97 3.12 10.47
CA GLY A 278 -2.33 1.95 11.07
C GLY A 278 -2.29 0.74 10.13
N ARG A 279 -1.40 -0.20 10.44
CA ARG A 279 -1.14 -1.38 9.59
C ARG A 279 -2.25 -2.43 9.63
N ALA A 280 -2.88 -2.61 10.79
CA ALA A 280 -3.89 -3.64 10.96
C ALA A 280 -5.25 -3.18 10.42
N ALA A 281 -6.00 -4.11 9.84
CA ALA A 281 -7.42 -3.88 9.56
C ALA A 281 -8.15 -3.73 10.90
N VAL A 282 -8.94 -2.66 11.08
CA VAL A 282 -9.75 -2.47 12.29
C VAL A 282 -11.22 -2.69 11.97
N VAL A 283 -11.80 -3.75 12.52
CA VAL A 283 -13.21 -4.12 12.30
C VAL A 283 -14.00 -3.86 13.57
N TYR A 284 -15.12 -3.14 13.46
CA TYR A 284 -15.85 -2.60 14.59
C TYR A 284 -17.35 -2.38 14.30
N GLY A 285 -18.14 -1.96 15.30
CA GLY A 285 -19.57 -1.65 15.22
C GLY A 285 -19.90 -0.29 15.85
N HIS A 286 -20.84 -0.26 16.80
CA HIS A 286 -21.20 0.87 17.69
C HIS A 286 -22.03 2.01 17.09
N THR A 287 -21.69 2.48 15.88
CA THR A 287 -22.41 3.60 15.23
C THR A 287 -23.00 3.12 13.90
N PRO A 288 -24.35 3.01 13.80
CA PRO A 288 -24.99 2.46 12.63
C PRO A 288 -24.64 3.24 11.37
N VAL A 289 -24.20 2.53 10.33
CA VAL A 289 -23.99 3.05 8.98
C VAL A 289 -24.94 2.37 7.98
N PRO A 290 -25.37 3.05 6.91
CA PRO A 290 -26.33 2.46 5.97
C PRO A 290 -25.78 1.24 5.20
N THR A 291 -24.48 1.28 4.90
CA THR A 291 -23.76 0.24 4.16
C THR A 291 -22.35 0.09 4.72
N ALA A 292 -21.94 -1.14 4.99
CA ALA A 292 -20.56 -1.43 5.38
C ALA A 292 -19.62 -1.15 4.18
N SER A 293 -18.58 -0.35 4.42
CA SER A 293 -17.58 0.01 3.41
C SER A 293 -16.23 0.25 4.07
N TRP A 294 -15.16 -0.09 3.36
CA TRP A 294 -13.80 0.08 3.87
C TRP A 294 -13.37 1.54 3.79
N VAL A 295 -12.95 2.10 4.93
CA VAL A 295 -12.37 3.45 5.01
C VAL A 295 -11.00 3.35 5.67
N ASN A 296 -9.94 3.66 4.91
CA ASN A 296 -8.55 3.62 5.37
C ASN A 296 -8.15 2.36 6.16
N ASN A 297 -8.58 1.17 5.72
CA ASN A 297 -8.34 -0.13 6.38
C ASN A 297 -9.16 -0.34 7.67
N THR A 298 -10.25 0.40 7.83
CA THR A 298 -11.23 0.19 8.90
C THR A 298 -12.59 -0.18 8.29
N LEU A 299 -13.39 -0.95 9.03
CA LEU A 299 -14.72 -1.39 8.58
C LEU A 299 -15.71 -1.38 9.75
N CYS A 300 -16.76 -0.57 9.63
CA CYS A 300 -17.93 -0.63 10.52
C CYS A 300 -18.93 -1.67 10.01
N LEU A 301 -19.28 -2.63 10.88
CA LEU A 301 -20.24 -3.71 10.62
C LEU A 301 -21.61 -3.44 11.27
N ASP A 302 -21.75 -2.40 12.09
CA ASP A 302 -23.06 -1.98 12.56
C ASP A 302 -23.81 -1.30 11.41
N THR A 303 -24.65 -2.09 10.74
CA THR A 303 -25.54 -1.62 9.68
C THR A 303 -26.99 -1.49 10.13
N GLY A 304 -27.20 -1.31 11.44
CA GLY A 304 -28.50 -1.01 12.03
C GLY A 304 -29.54 -2.12 11.90
N ALA A 305 -29.16 -3.39 12.06
CA ALA A 305 -30.08 -4.54 11.96
C ALA A 305 -31.36 -4.34 12.80
N VAL A 306 -31.21 -3.92 14.06
CA VAL A 306 -32.34 -3.69 14.98
C VAL A 306 -33.27 -2.55 14.54
N PHE A 307 -32.77 -1.63 13.71
CA PHE A 307 -33.49 -0.49 13.17
C PHE A 307 -34.09 -0.74 11.77
N GLY A 308 -34.10 -2.00 11.31
CA GLY A 308 -34.60 -2.38 9.98
C GLY A 308 -33.54 -2.32 8.86
N GLY A 309 -32.26 -2.18 9.21
CA GLY A 309 -31.13 -2.22 8.27
C GLY A 309 -30.73 -3.65 7.90
N ARG A 310 -29.44 -3.97 8.08
CA ARG A 310 -28.87 -5.30 7.75
C ARG A 310 -28.09 -5.86 8.93
N MET A 311 -28.08 -7.18 9.09
CA MET A 311 -27.15 -7.91 9.96
C MET A 311 -25.94 -8.29 9.10
N THR A 312 -24.76 -7.76 9.42
CA THR A 312 -23.59 -7.78 8.53
C THR A 312 -22.39 -8.47 9.17
N ALA A 313 -21.63 -9.21 8.36
CA ALA A 313 -20.37 -9.84 8.71
C ALA A 313 -19.28 -9.61 7.67
N LEU A 314 -18.03 -9.75 8.11
CA LEU A 314 -16.83 -9.76 7.28
C LEU A 314 -16.20 -11.16 7.31
N ARG A 315 -15.98 -11.77 6.15
CA ARG A 315 -15.10 -12.93 5.99
C ARG A 315 -13.64 -12.47 5.90
N TRP A 316 -12.79 -12.99 6.78
CA TRP A 316 -11.36 -12.71 6.81
C TRP A 316 -10.56 -14.00 6.60
N PRO A 317 -9.52 -14.01 5.73
CA PRO A 317 -8.83 -12.87 5.12
C PRO A 317 -9.40 -12.38 3.78
N GLU A 318 -10.52 -12.94 3.33
CA GLU A 318 -11.10 -12.66 2.00
C GLU A 318 -11.56 -11.20 1.83
N ARG A 319 -11.82 -10.51 2.95
CA ARG A 319 -12.40 -9.16 3.02
C ARG A 319 -13.77 -9.06 2.33
N GLU A 320 -14.48 -10.19 2.23
CA GLU A 320 -15.83 -10.29 1.65
C GLU A 320 -16.89 -9.89 2.71
N ILE A 321 -17.75 -8.95 2.34
CA ILE A 321 -18.87 -8.53 3.19
C ILE A 321 -20.07 -9.42 2.88
N VAL A 322 -20.63 -10.06 3.92
CA VAL A 322 -21.81 -10.92 3.84
C VAL A 322 -22.86 -10.37 4.78
N ASP A 323 -24.10 -10.20 4.32
CA ASP A 323 -25.16 -9.61 5.14
C ASP A 323 -26.53 -10.28 4.91
N VAL A 324 -27.49 -10.01 5.79
CA VAL A 324 -28.91 -10.37 5.60
C VAL A 324 -29.79 -9.19 5.99
N PRO A 325 -30.90 -8.94 5.29
CA PRO A 325 -31.83 -7.87 5.67
C PRO A 325 -32.48 -8.18 7.02
N ALA A 326 -32.76 -7.13 7.81
CA ALA A 326 -33.58 -7.27 9.01
C ALA A 326 -35.01 -7.73 8.66
N GLU A 327 -35.64 -8.52 9.52
CA GLU A 327 -37.02 -8.97 9.27
C GLU A 327 -38.02 -7.82 9.35
N ARG A 328 -37.75 -6.86 10.25
CA ARG A 328 -38.55 -5.66 10.50
C ARG A 328 -37.73 -4.63 11.29
N VAL A 329 -38.32 -3.45 11.48
CA VAL A 329 -37.84 -2.50 12.49
C VAL A 329 -38.23 -3.03 13.88
N TRP A 330 -37.26 -3.48 14.67
CA TRP A 330 -37.49 -3.97 16.04
C TRP A 330 -37.48 -2.85 17.07
N TYR A 331 -36.71 -1.79 16.80
CA TYR A 331 -36.61 -0.61 17.64
C TYR A 331 -36.55 0.63 16.75
N GLU A 332 -37.25 1.70 17.11
CA GLU A 332 -37.28 2.91 16.30
C GLU A 332 -35.94 3.68 16.41
N PRO A 333 -35.28 4.03 15.29
CA PRO A 333 -34.02 4.75 15.33
C PRO A 333 -34.24 6.21 15.74
N ALA A 334 -33.44 6.69 16.70
CA ALA A 334 -33.43 8.11 17.07
C ALA A 334 -32.95 9.02 15.91
N LYS A 335 -32.10 8.49 15.03
CA LYS A 335 -31.60 9.13 13.82
C LYS A 335 -31.90 8.22 12.63
N PRO A 336 -32.62 8.69 11.59
CA PRO A 336 -32.91 7.86 10.40
C PRO A 336 -31.64 7.28 9.77
N LEU A 337 -31.69 6.02 9.35
CA LEU A 337 -30.67 5.40 8.52
C LEU A 337 -30.74 6.02 7.11
N ALA A 338 -30.19 7.22 6.94
CA ALA A 338 -30.24 7.95 5.67
C ALA A 338 -29.37 7.28 4.61
N ALA A 339 -29.81 7.31 3.33
CA ALA A 339 -28.94 6.94 2.21
C ALA A 339 -27.66 7.81 2.22
N PRO A 340 -26.48 7.24 1.91
CA PRO A 340 -25.25 8.01 1.95
C PRO A 340 -25.35 9.22 1.02
N ALA A 341 -24.97 10.40 1.54
CA ALA A 341 -24.70 11.54 0.68
C ALA A 341 -23.62 11.15 -0.36
N PRO A 342 -23.67 11.64 -1.61
CA PRO A 342 -22.60 11.42 -2.58
C PRO A 342 -21.25 11.83 -1.96
N GLY A 343 -20.30 10.88 -1.85
CA GLY A 343 -18.98 11.10 -1.27
C GLY A 343 -18.78 10.67 0.20
N ALA A 344 -19.85 10.30 0.93
CA ALA A 344 -19.73 9.82 2.31
C ALA A 344 -19.09 8.42 2.45
N LYS A 345 -18.92 7.69 1.34
CA LYS A 345 -18.29 6.36 1.32
C LYS A 345 -16.76 6.38 1.34
N ASP A 346 -16.14 7.52 1.00
CA ASP A 346 -14.73 7.53 0.58
C ASP A 346 -13.76 8.16 1.61
N GLY A 347 -14.28 8.77 2.68
CA GLY A 347 -13.49 9.58 3.61
C GLY A 347 -12.68 10.67 2.89
N ARG A 348 -11.65 11.22 3.56
CA ARG A 348 -10.56 11.92 2.87
C ARG A 348 -9.52 10.89 2.46
N PRO A 349 -9.42 10.52 1.16
CA PRO A 349 -8.58 9.41 0.76
C PRO A 349 -7.08 9.73 0.83
N LEU A 350 -6.71 11.01 0.82
CA LEU A 350 -5.32 11.50 0.88
C LEU A 350 -5.24 12.73 1.79
N ASP A 351 -4.22 12.78 2.64
CA ASP A 351 -3.87 13.95 3.44
C ASP A 351 -2.47 14.48 3.04
N LEU A 352 -2.27 15.80 3.13
CA LEU A 352 -0.96 16.42 2.91
C LEU A 352 0.11 15.82 3.84
N ALA A 353 -0.28 15.50 5.08
CA ALA A 353 0.58 14.88 6.08
C ALA A 353 1.02 13.46 5.69
N ASP A 354 0.41 12.82 4.70
CA ASP A 354 0.85 11.52 4.18
C ASP A 354 2.16 11.66 3.36
N VAL A 355 2.40 12.83 2.76
CA VAL A 355 3.50 13.03 1.79
C VAL A 355 4.45 14.18 2.10
N ALA A 356 4.07 15.15 2.93
CA ALA A 356 4.89 16.34 3.24
C ALA A 356 6.09 16.04 4.15
N GLY A 357 7.18 16.80 4.07
CA GLY A 357 8.34 16.60 4.96
C GLY A 357 9.18 15.36 4.62
N ARG A 358 10.07 14.94 5.53
CA ARG A 358 10.88 13.73 5.33
C ARG A 358 10.03 12.48 5.46
N ARG A 359 10.06 11.62 4.43
CA ARG A 359 9.27 10.38 4.39
C ARG A 359 10.15 9.14 4.24
N THR A 360 9.59 8.00 4.60
CA THR A 360 10.21 6.70 4.39
C THR A 360 9.13 5.71 4.02
N VAL A 361 9.22 5.18 2.80
CA VAL A 361 8.31 4.17 2.28
C VAL A 361 8.93 2.81 2.52
N GLU A 362 8.21 1.92 3.21
CA GLU A 362 8.60 0.53 3.36
C GLU A 362 8.18 -0.25 2.11
N THR A 363 9.12 -0.95 1.47
CA THR A 363 8.88 -1.79 0.31
C THR A 363 9.22 -3.24 0.64
N SER A 364 8.40 -4.17 0.17
CA SER A 364 8.61 -5.62 0.27
C SER A 364 9.92 -6.08 -0.38
N ARG A 365 10.35 -5.41 -1.47
CA ARG A 365 11.48 -5.84 -2.30
C ARG A 365 12.81 -5.13 -2.01
N MET A 366 12.81 -3.91 -1.46
CA MET A 366 14.04 -3.13 -1.22
C MET A 366 14.10 -2.54 0.20
N GLY A 367 13.20 -2.93 1.09
CA GLY A 367 13.15 -2.42 2.46
C GLY A 367 12.73 -0.96 2.50
N ARG A 368 13.32 -0.19 3.41
CA ARG A 368 12.96 1.21 3.66
C ARG A 368 13.65 2.16 2.69
N LEU A 369 12.87 2.90 1.92
CA LEU A 369 13.34 3.91 0.97
C LEU A 369 12.98 5.31 1.48
N ALA A 370 13.99 6.15 1.70
CA ALA A 370 13.79 7.50 2.19
C ALA A 370 13.54 8.48 1.05
N VAL A 371 12.61 9.41 1.26
CA VAL A 371 12.34 10.57 0.41
C VAL A 371 12.71 11.82 1.20
N ARG A 372 13.54 12.69 0.61
CA ARG A 372 13.92 13.95 1.25
C ARG A 372 12.82 14.98 1.09
N GLU A 373 12.80 15.94 2.01
CA GLU A 373 11.74 16.95 2.07
C GLU A 373 11.69 17.83 0.81
N GLU A 374 12.85 18.21 0.27
CA GLU A 374 12.96 19.00 -0.95
C GLU A 374 12.36 18.28 -2.17
N ASN A 375 12.58 16.96 -2.25
CA ASN A 375 12.07 16.11 -3.33
C ASN A 375 10.56 15.91 -3.19
N ALA A 376 10.07 15.71 -1.96
CA ALA A 376 8.64 15.63 -1.68
C ALA A 376 7.93 16.94 -2.05
N ALA A 377 8.50 18.10 -1.72
CA ALA A 377 7.91 19.40 -2.08
C ALA A 377 7.80 19.58 -3.61
N ALA A 378 8.82 19.19 -4.36
CA ALA A 378 8.79 19.23 -5.83
C ALA A 378 7.74 18.30 -6.43
N ALA A 379 7.62 17.07 -5.92
CA ALA A 379 6.59 16.13 -6.35
C ALA A 379 5.18 16.61 -6.02
N LEU A 380 5.00 17.25 -4.86
CA LEU A 380 3.71 17.80 -4.44
C LEU A 380 3.21 18.87 -5.40
N GLU A 381 4.09 19.74 -5.90
CA GLU A 381 3.73 20.75 -6.91
C GLU A 381 3.17 20.08 -8.17
N VAL A 382 3.88 19.07 -8.68
CA VAL A 382 3.49 18.39 -9.93
C VAL A 382 2.19 17.62 -9.74
N MET A 383 2.11 16.83 -8.67
CA MET A 383 0.98 15.94 -8.39
C MET A 383 -0.29 16.72 -8.10
N SER A 384 -0.22 17.75 -7.25
CA SER A 384 -1.41 18.50 -6.80
C SER A 384 -2.03 19.39 -7.87
N ARG A 385 -1.24 19.83 -8.87
CA ARG A 385 -1.69 20.81 -9.87
C ARG A 385 -1.98 20.21 -11.23
N PHE A 386 -1.25 19.17 -11.62
CA PHE A 386 -1.23 18.74 -13.01
C PHE A 386 -1.46 17.25 -13.22
N ALA A 387 -1.47 16.43 -12.16
CA ALA A 387 -1.73 15.01 -12.31
C ALA A 387 -3.22 14.74 -12.61
N VAL A 388 -3.47 13.55 -13.15
CA VAL A 388 -4.82 12.97 -13.21
C VAL A 388 -5.38 12.76 -11.80
N ASP A 389 -6.67 12.44 -11.70
CA ASP A 389 -7.29 12.09 -10.42
C ASP A 389 -6.44 11.03 -9.69
N PRO A 390 -5.96 11.33 -8.46
CA PRO A 390 -5.14 10.41 -7.70
C PRO A 390 -5.76 9.02 -7.55
N ARG A 391 -7.09 8.91 -7.48
CA ARG A 391 -7.79 7.61 -7.42
C ARG A 391 -7.47 6.70 -8.61
N LEU A 392 -7.18 7.27 -9.77
CA LEU A 392 -6.84 6.54 -11.01
C LEU A 392 -5.33 6.39 -11.21
N LEU A 393 -4.51 7.08 -10.40
CA LEU A 393 -3.05 7.07 -10.50
C LEU A 393 -2.45 6.00 -9.58
N GLY A 394 -2.54 4.74 -10.01
CA GLY A 394 -2.04 3.59 -9.23
C GLY A 394 -0.55 3.26 -9.39
N TYR A 395 0.14 3.88 -10.35
CA TYR A 395 1.52 3.54 -10.71
C TYR A 395 2.21 4.68 -11.47
N LEU A 396 3.51 4.87 -11.20
CA LEU A 396 4.41 5.64 -12.05
C LEU A 396 5.60 4.76 -12.46
N PRO A 397 5.99 4.79 -13.75
CA PRO A 397 7.08 3.98 -14.25
C PRO A 397 8.44 4.50 -13.76
N PRO A 398 9.42 3.61 -13.51
CA PRO A 398 10.73 4.02 -13.08
C PRO A 398 11.53 4.64 -14.23
N THR A 399 12.54 5.41 -13.85
CA THR A 399 13.63 5.80 -14.71
C THR A 399 14.44 4.59 -15.16
N MET A 400 15.12 4.71 -16.31
CA MET A 400 15.92 3.64 -16.88
C MET A 400 17.38 4.05 -17.05
N ALA A 401 18.30 3.23 -16.59
CA ALA A 401 19.73 3.45 -16.73
C ALA A 401 20.27 2.89 -18.06
N PRO A 402 21.27 3.53 -18.69
CA PRO A 402 21.93 2.98 -19.85
C PRO A 402 22.94 1.88 -19.49
N CYS A 403 23.36 1.12 -20.49
CA CYS A 403 24.47 0.19 -20.38
C CYS A 403 25.78 0.93 -20.03
N ALA A 404 26.80 0.16 -19.62
CA ALA A 404 28.14 0.69 -19.41
C ALA A 404 28.66 1.34 -20.71
N THR A 405 29.59 2.29 -20.57
CA THR A 405 30.19 2.93 -21.74
C THR A 405 31.03 1.94 -22.52
N SER A 406 30.81 1.89 -23.83
CA SER A 406 31.49 0.94 -24.70
C SER A 406 32.95 1.34 -24.95
N THR A 407 33.81 0.32 -25.03
CA THR A 407 35.20 0.45 -25.49
C THR A 407 35.33 0.35 -27.01
N GLN A 408 34.30 -0.13 -27.71
CA GLN A 408 34.28 -0.33 -29.15
C GLN A 408 34.34 1.02 -29.90
N ASP A 409 35.16 1.08 -30.94
CA ASP A 409 35.38 2.31 -31.69
C ASP A 409 34.08 2.83 -32.33
N GLY A 410 33.88 4.15 -32.28
CA GLY A 410 32.67 4.80 -32.79
C GLY A 410 31.39 4.65 -31.96
N TYR A 411 31.39 3.84 -30.87
CA TYR A 411 30.23 3.62 -30.01
C TYR A 411 30.42 4.17 -28.60
N LEU A 412 29.37 4.81 -28.08
CA LEU A 412 29.25 5.18 -26.66
C LEU A 412 28.49 4.09 -25.87
N GLU A 413 27.48 3.50 -26.50
CA GLU A 413 26.67 2.39 -25.99
C GLU A 413 26.74 1.24 -27.01
N HIS A 414 26.91 0.02 -26.52
CA HIS A 414 26.97 -1.17 -27.36
C HIS A 414 26.37 -2.38 -26.62
N PRO A 415 25.62 -3.28 -27.31
CA PRO A 415 24.93 -4.40 -26.66
C PRO A 415 25.82 -5.30 -25.80
N ALA A 416 27.08 -5.50 -26.22
CA ALA A 416 28.05 -6.32 -25.49
C ALA A 416 28.18 -5.91 -24.01
N GLU A 417 28.12 -4.61 -23.72
CA GLU A 417 28.23 -4.08 -22.36
C GLU A 417 26.99 -4.40 -21.52
N ALA A 418 25.80 -4.41 -22.13
CA ALA A 418 24.56 -4.78 -21.46
C ALA A 418 24.55 -6.29 -21.12
N PHE A 419 24.92 -7.14 -22.10
CA PHE A 419 24.97 -8.58 -21.91
C PHE A 419 26.04 -9.02 -20.89
N ALA A 420 27.22 -8.41 -20.95
CA ALA A 420 28.28 -8.66 -19.97
C ALA A 420 27.84 -8.30 -18.56
N SER A 421 27.21 -7.12 -18.37
CA SER A 421 26.70 -6.71 -17.06
C SER A 421 25.65 -7.67 -16.50
N TYR A 422 24.74 -8.18 -17.33
CA TYR A 422 23.75 -9.16 -16.89
C TYR A 422 24.37 -10.53 -16.56
N ARG A 423 25.36 -10.97 -17.34
CA ARG A 423 26.13 -12.18 -17.06
C ARG A 423 26.86 -12.09 -15.72
N GLU A 424 27.49 -10.95 -15.42
CA GLU A 424 28.15 -10.69 -14.13
C GLU A 424 27.16 -10.71 -12.96
N ASP A 425 25.94 -10.22 -13.16
CA ASP A 425 24.86 -10.30 -12.18
C ASP A 425 24.21 -11.72 -12.08
N GLY A 426 24.68 -12.69 -12.86
CA GLY A 426 24.21 -14.08 -12.85
C GLY A 426 22.96 -14.35 -13.70
N VAL A 427 22.61 -13.44 -14.62
CA VAL A 427 21.44 -13.55 -15.50
C VAL A 427 21.81 -14.23 -16.81
N ALA A 428 21.45 -15.51 -16.94
CA ALA A 428 21.77 -16.31 -18.13
C ALA A 428 20.95 -15.92 -19.36
N ARG A 429 19.67 -15.54 -19.20
CA ARG A 429 18.76 -15.24 -20.31
C ARG A 429 18.18 -13.84 -20.20
N VAL A 430 18.33 -13.08 -21.27
CA VAL A 430 17.77 -11.73 -21.40
C VAL A 430 16.88 -11.65 -22.63
N LEU A 431 15.92 -10.73 -22.58
CA LEU A 431 15.06 -10.35 -23.68
C LEU A 431 15.45 -8.95 -24.14
N CYS A 432 15.81 -8.83 -25.41
CA CYS A 432 16.03 -7.57 -26.08
C CYS A 432 14.71 -7.12 -26.70
N GLU A 433 14.17 -5.98 -26.28
CA GLU A 433 12.99 -5.36 -26.85
C GLU A 433 13.37 -4.10 -27.61
N GLU A 434 12.75 -3.86 -28.76
CA GLU A 434 12.89 -2.59 -29.46
C GLU A 434 12.51 -1.43 -28.54
N LYS A 435 13.39 -0.45 -28.45
CA LYS A 435 13.12 0.77 -27.72
C LYS A 435 12.37 1.72 -28.65
N HIS A 436 11.04 1.74 -28.50
CA HIS A 436 10.19 2.68 -29.22
C HIS A 436 10.53 4.13 -28.84
N MET A 437 10.62 5.00 -29.83
CA MET A 437 10.89 6.43 -29.63
C MET A 437 9.57 7.21 -29.62
N GLY A 438 8.98 7.35 -28.44
CA GLY A 438 7.70 8.01 -28.24
C GLY A 438 7.63 8.77 -26.93
N SER A 439 6.51 8.61 -26.22
CA SER A 439 6.38 9.03 -24.83
C SER A 439 5.73 7.92 -24.01
N ARG A 440 6.36 7.58 -22.89
CA ARG A 440 5.87 6.60 -21.94
C ARG A 440 4.45 6.96 -21.47
N ALA A 441 3.52 6.02 -21.65
CA ALA A 441 2.11 6.12 -21.32
C ALA A 441 1.69 4.92 -20.48
N VAL A 442 1.04 5.19 -19.35
CA VAL A 442 0.41 4.17 -18.52
C VAL A 442 -1.10 4.27 -18.72
N ALA A 443 -1.76 3.16 -19.05
CA ALA A 443 -3.19 3.13 -19.30
C ALA A 443 -3.90 2.24 -18.27
N LEU A 444 -4.74 2.84 -17.44
CA LEU A 444 -5.70 2.13 -16.60
C LEU A 444 -6.98 1.96 -17.41
N VAL A 445 -7.39 0.72 -17.65
CA VAL A 445 -8.57 0.38 -18.45
C VAL A 445 -9.55 -0.38 -17.56
N CYS A 446 -10.71 0.21 -17.28
CA CYS A 446 -11.82 -0.49 -16.62
C CYS A 446 -12.77 -1.05 -17.68
N ARG A 447 -13.47 -2.15 -17.39
CA ARG A 447 -14.45 -2.78 -18.29
C ARG A 447 -15.60 -1.83 -18.62
N ASP A 448 -16.01 -1.03 -17.62
CA ASP A 448 -17.11 -0.07 -17.68
C ASP A 448 -16.99 0.99 -16.56
N GLU A 449 -17.89 1.98 -16.58
CA GLU A 449 -17.98 3.02 -15.56
C GLU A 449 -18.33 2.48 -14.17
N ALA A 450 -19.12 1.39 -14.11
CA ALA A 450 -19.50 0.77 -12.84
C ALA A 450 -18.26 0.22 -12.13
N THR A 451 -17.39 -0.45 -12.88
CA THR A 451 -16.11 -0.94 -12.38
C THR A 451 -15.21 0.20 -11.92
N ALA A 452 -15.11 1.29 -12.69
CA ALA A 452 -14.32 2.45 -12.30
C ALA A 452 -14.81 3.04 -10.96
N ARG A 453 -16.13 3.22 -10.82
CA ARG A 453 -16.77 3.74 -9.61
C ARG A 453 -16.59 2.82 -8.41
N GLU A 454 -16.85 1.52 -8.57
CA GLU A 454 -16.79 0.54 -7.48
C GLU A 454 -15.36 0.28 -7.01
N ARG A 455 -14.42 0.19 -7.96
CA ARG A 455 -13.03 -0.15 -7.65
C ARG A 455 -12.20 1.06 -7.23
N PHE A 456 -12.37 2.20 -7.89
CA PHE A 456 -11.51 3.38 -7.72
C PHE A 456 -12.23 4.55 -7.04
N GLY A 457 -13.53 4.45 -6.76
CA GLY A 457 -14.27 5.49 -6.04
C GLY A 457 -14.43 6.79 -6.84
N VAL A 458 -14.39 6.73 -8.18
CA VAL A 458 -14.63 7.90 -9.04
C VAL A 458 -16.14 8.07 -9.26
N ALA A 459 -16.69 9.20 -8.80
CA ALA A 459 -18.13 9.46 -8.82
C ALA A 459 -18.62 10.16 -10.09
N ALA A 460 -17.72 10.78 -10.86
CA ALA A 460 -18.09 11.50 -12.07
C ALA A 460 -18.46 10.52 -13.20
N PRO A 461 -19.57 10.75 -13.93
CA PRO A 461 -19.98 9.91 -15.04
C PRO A 461 -18.99 10.01 -16.22
N GLY A 462 -18.92 8.99 -17.07
CA GLY A 462 -18.05 8.97 -18.25
C GLY A 462 -16.59 8.60 -17.98
N ILE A 463 -16.23 8.20 -16.75
CA ILE A 463 -14.87 7.77 -16.41
C ILE A 463 -14.78 6.25 -16.50
N THR A 464 -13.98 5.76 -17.44
CA THR A 464 -13.71 4.32 -17.63
C THR A 464 -12.23 3.95 -17.41
N GLY A 465 -11.41 4.90 -16.98
CA GLY A 465 -9.97 4.70 -16.87
C GLY A 465 -9.18 6.00 -16.97
N THR A 466 -7.88 5.88 -17.24
CA THR A 466 -7.00 7.02 -17.51
C THR A 466 -5.82 6.62 -18.40
N VAL A 467 -5.26 7.59 -19.12
CA VAL A 467 -3.97 7.46 -19.80
C VAL A 467 -3.07 8.59 -19.30
N HIS A 468 -2.01 8.26 -18.57
CA HIS A 468 -1.13 9.23 -17.93
C HIS A 468 0.33 9.06 -18.33
N THR A 469 1.07 10.15 -18.22
CA THR A 469 2.52 10.21 -18.49
C THR A 469 3.33 9.70 -17.30
N ARG A 470 4.65 9.54 -17.48
CA ARG A 470 5.59 9.19 -16.40
C ARG A 470 5.59 10.11 -15.16
N THR A 471 4.96 11.29 -15.24
CA THR A 471 4.81 12.23 -14.12
C THR A 471 3.37 12.33 -13.60
N GLY A 472 2.50 11.42 -14.02
CA GLY A 472 1.10 11.35 -13.56
C GLY A 472 0.17 12.33 -14.24
N ARG A 473 0.66 13.16 -15.18
CA ARG A 473 -0.17 14.11 -15.95
C ARG A 473 -1.04 13.37 -16.97
N PRO A 474 -2.25 13.88 -17.28
CA PRO A 474 -3.04 13.34 -18.38
C PRO A 474 -2.22 13.38 -19.67
N PHE A 475 -2.28 12.31 -20.45
CA PHE A 475 -1.50 12.23 -21.68
C PHE A 475 -2.05 13.19 -22.74
N PHE A 476 -3.37 13.20 -22.90
CA PHE A 476 -4.10 14.09 -23.79
C PHE A 476 -4.76 15.22 -22.99
N ASP A 477 -4.78 16.43 -23.57
CA ASP A 477 -5.39 17.58 -22.93
C ASP A 477 -6.93 17.53 -23.03
N ASP A 478 -7.46 16.84 -24.06
CA ASP A 478 -8.89 16.59 -24.26
C ASP A 478 -9.30 15.22 -23.66
N PRO A 479 -10.20 15.19 -22.65
CA PRO A 479 -10.72 13.95 -22.09
C PRO A 479 -11.42 13.04 -23.11
N ALA A 480 -12.03 13.60 -24.17
CA ALA A 480 -12.72 12.80 -25.18
C ALA A 480 -11.74 11.91 -25.97
N VAL A 481 -10.54 12.44 -26.28
CA VAL A 481 -9.47 11.67 -26.94
C VAL A 481 -8.94 10.57 -26.02
N THR A 482 -8.85 10.84 -24.71
CA THR A 482 -8.48 9.83 -23.72
C THR A 482 -9.49 8.69 -23.71
N GLU A 483 -10.79 9.00 -23.68
CA GLU A 483 -11.85 7.99 -23.72
C GLU A 483 -11.87 7.21 -25.04
N GLU A 484 -11.59 7.85 -26.19
CA GLU A 484 -11.49 7.15 -27.47
C GLU A 484 -10.37 6.10 -27.47
N VAL A 485 -9.20 6.44 -26.91
CA VAL A 485 -8.09 5.49 -26.73
C VAL A 485 -8.50 4.36 -25.77
N LEU A 486 -9.15 4.69 -24.64
CA LEU A 486 -9.62 3.68 -23.68
C LEU A 486 -10.68 2.76 -24.28
N ALA A 487 -11.59 3.28 -25.12
CA ALA A 487 -12.61 2.50 -25.80
C ALA A 487 -12.01 1.49 -26.78
N ARG A 488 -11.01 1.91 -27.58
CA ARG A 488 -10.25 1.01 -28.48
C ARG A 488 -9.53 -0.08 -27.68
N LEU A 489 -8.89 0.29 -26.57
CA LEU A 489 -8.25 -0.66 -25.66
C LEU A 489 -9.24 -1.65 -25.05
N ARG A 490 -10.38 -1.19 -24.50
CA ARG A 490 -11.42 -2.07 -23.95
C ARG A 490 -11.93 -3.08 -24.97
N ALA A 491 -12.17 -2.62 -26.20
CA ALA A 491 -12.62 -3.47 -27.29
C ALA A 491 -11.57 -4.56 -27.62
N ALA A 492 -10.30 -4.20 -27.72
CA ALA A 492 -9.21 -5.15 -27.95
C ALA A 492 -9.07 -6.15 -26.78
N VAL A 493 -9.16 -5.70 -25.53
CA VAL A 493 -9.09 -6.56 -24.33
C VAL A 493 -10.25 -7.57 -24.32
N ALA A 494 -11.47 -7.13 -24.67
CA ALA A 494 -12.63 -7.99 -24.77
C ALA A 494 -12.48 -9.02 -25.91
N ALA A 495 -12.05 -8.58 -27.09
CA ALA A 495 -11.83 -9.45 -28.24
C ALA A 495 -10.70 -10.48 -27.99
N ALA A 496 -9.69 -10.13 -27.22
CA ALA A 496 -8.62 -11.03 -26.80
C ALA A 496 -9.02 -12.03 -25.69
N GLY A 497 -10.22 -11.89 -25.10
CA GLY A 497 -10.73 -12.75 -24.02
C GLY A 497 -10.06 -12.53 -22.66
N LEU A 498 -9.38 -11.39 -22.47
CA LEU A 498 -8.54 -11.17 -21.28
C LEU A 498 -9.33 -10.83 -20.01
N TRP A 499 -10.56 -10.31 -20.13
CA TRP A 499 -11.41 -10.06 -18.96
C TRP A 499 -11.71 -11.35 -18.19
N ASP A 500 -12.07 -12.41 -18.91
CA ASP A 500 -12.47 -13.68 -18.32
C ASP A 500 -11.24 -14.54 -17.95
N GLU A 501 -10.20 -14.58 -18.80
CA GLU A 501 -8.97 -15.35 -18.52
C GLU A 501 -8.23 -14.83 -17.28
N LEU A 502 -8.25 -13.51 -17.06
CA LEU A 502 -7.55 -12.88 -15.93
C LEU A 502 -8.48 -12.66 -14.72
N ASP A 503 -9.76 -13.01 -14.83
CA ASP A 503 -10.82 -12.79 -13.83
C ASP A 503 -10.81 -11.36 -13.27
N THR A 504 -11.00 -10.38 -14.17
CA THR A 504 -10.85 -8.97 -13.80
C THR A 504 -11.84 -8.03 -14.49
N GLY A 505 -12.21 -6.98 -13.77
CA GLY A 505 -12.94 -5.82 -14.33
C GLY A 505 -12.02 -4.67 -14.75
N TRP A 506 -10.74 -4.70 -14.41
CA TRP A 506 -9.79 -3.64 -14.79
C TRP A 506 -8.39 -4.19 -15.04
N LEU A 507 -7.60 -3.46 -15.81
CA LEU A 507 -6.19 -3.77 -16.02
C LEU A 507 -5.36 -2.51 -16.20
N LEU A 508 -4.06 -2.63 -15.90
CA LEU A 508 -3.11 -1.54 -16.01
C LEU A 508 -1.99 -1.91 -16.99
N LEU A 509 -1.81 -1.11 -18.03
CA LEU A 509 -0.82 -1.30 -19.09
C LEU A 509 0.32 -0.30 -18.97
N ASP A 510 1.53 -0.77 -19.26
CA ASP A 510 2.70 0.07 -19.48
C ASP A 510 3.04 0.03 -20.98
N ALA A 511 3.06 1.20 -21.62
CA ALA A 511 3.17 1.32 -23.07
C ALA A 511 3.99 2.55 -23.49
N GLU A 512 4.44 2.54 -24.73
CA GLU A 512 5.03 3.72 -25.38
C GLU A 512 4.04 4.23 -26.44
N LEU A 513 3.76 5.54 -26.45
CA LEU A 513 2.85 6.15 -27.41
C LEU A 513 3.63 6.96 -28.44
N LEU A 514 3.40 6.68 -29.71
CA LEU A 514 4.09 7.22 -30.88
C LEU A 514 3.13 8.05 -31.76
N PRO A 515 3.62 9.07 -32.50
CA PRO A 515 5.01 9.53 -32.58
C PRO A 515 5.47 10.36 -31.39
N TRP A 516 6.80 10.52 -31.26
CA TRP A 516 7.38 11.48 -30.33
C TRP A 516 6.87 12.92 -30.57
N SER A 517 6.63 13.30 -31.83
CA SER A 517 6.09 14.62 -32.20
C SER A 517 4.73 14.93 -31.59
N LEU A 518 3.94 13.91 -31.21
CA LEU A 518 2.60 14.09 -30.65
C LEU A 518 2.63 14.89 -29.34
N LYS A 519 3.58 14.59 -28.43
CA LYS A 519 3.71 15.30 -27.15
C LYS A 519 4.89 16.27 -27.11
N ALA A 520 5.94 16.06 -27.92
CA ALA A 520 7.18 16.83 -27.84
C ALA A 520 7.32 17.96 -28.88
N SER A 521 6.24 18.36 -29.56
CA SER A 521 6.28 19.36 -30.64
C SER A 521 6.96 20.68 -30.25
N GLY A 522 6.69 21.19 -29.03
CA GLY A 522 7.32 22.40 -28.50
C GLY A 522 8.83 22.27 -28.29
N LEU A 523 9.28 21.13 -27.77
CA LEU A 523 10.70 20.82 -27.55
C LEU A 523 11.42 20.65 -28.90
N LEU A 524 10.81 19.91 -29.83
CA LEU A 524 11.26 19.74 -31.21
C LEU A 524 11.52 21.08 -31.89
N ARG A 525 10.54 22.00 -31.86
CA ARG A 525 10.67 23.31 -32.51
C ARG A 525 11.74 24.19 -31.87
N LYS A 526 11.78 24.26 -30.54
CA LYS A 526 12.63 25.22 -29.81
C LYS A 526 14.08 24.77 -29.65
N GLN A 527 14.33 23.46 -29.58
CA GLN A 527 15.66 22.92 -29.29
C GLN A 527 16.26 22.20 -30.52
N TYR A 528 15.61 21.13 -30.98
CA TYR A 528 16.17 20.27 -32.02
C TYR A 528 16.18 20.93 -33.41
N ALA A 529 15.02 21.42 -33.85
CA ALA A 529 14.88 22.10 -35.13
C ALA A 529 15.67 23.42 -35.18
N ALA A 530 15.87 24.09 -34.04
CA ALA A 530 16.69 25.29 -33.96
C ALA A 530 18.16 25.01 -34.29
N VAL A 531 18.73 23.92 -33.78
CA VAL A 531 20.10 23.47 -34.12
C VAL A 531 20.21 23.12 -35.61
N GLY A 532 19.23 22.38 -36.15
CA GLY A 532 19.18 22.04 -37.57
C GLY A 532 19.07 23.28 -38.48
N ALA A 533 18.22 24.24 -38.12
CA ALA A 533 18.05 25.48 -38.88
C ALA A 533 19.31 26.37 -38.83
N ALA A 534 19.91 26.54 -37.66
CA ALA A 534 21.12 27.35 -37.51
C ALA A 534 22.30 26.75 -38.29
N SER A 535 22.50 25.43 -38.19
CA SER A 535 23.55 24.74 -38.93
C SER A 535 23.32 24.76 -40.44
N GLY A 536 22.07 24.53 -40.88
CA GLY A 536 21.69 24.60 -42.30
C GLY A 536 21.85 25.99 -42.91
N ALA A 537 21.74 27.06 -42.12
CA ALA A 537 22.00 28.42 -42.59
C ALA A 537 23.49 28.79 -42.58
N ALA A 538 24.24 28.38 -41.55
CA ALA A 538 25.62 28.81 -41.35
C ALA A 538 26.64 28.05 -42.20
N PHE A 539 26.53 26.71 -42.27
CA PHE A 539 27.57 25.90 -42.89
C PHE A 539 27.69 26.10 -44.41
N PRO A 540 26.62 26.19 -45.22
CA PRO A 540 26.77 26.38 -46.67
C PRO A 540 27.56 27.63 -47.03
N ALA A 541 27.29 28.77 -46.36
CA ALA A 541 28.02 30.01 -46.58
C ALA A 541 29.49 29.92 -46.12
N ALA A 542 29.74 29.30 -44.96
CA ALA A 542 31.08 29.13 -44.44
C ALA A 542 31.94 28.21 -45.34
N LEU A 543 31.37 27.11 -45.82
CA LEU A 543 32.05 26.17 -46.72
C LEU A 543 32.37 26.82 -48.06
N ALA A 544 31.40 27.52 -48.67
CA ALA A 544 31.62 28.25 -49.92
C ALA A 544 32.74 29.30 -49.79
N ALA A 545 32.81 30.01 -48.67
CA ALA A 545 33.87 30.98 -48.42
C ALA A 545 35.25 30.33 -48.28
N LEU A 546 35.33 29.18 -47.60
CA LEU A 546 36.58 28.41 -47.43
C LEU A 546 37.03 27.79 -48.76
N GLU A 547 36.12 27.23 -49.54
CA GLU A 547 36.39 26.72 -50.88
C GLU A 547 36.92 27.82 -51.80
N ALA A 548 36.29 29.00 -51.78
CA ALA A 548 36.76 30.14 -52.55
C ALA A 548 38.15 30.63 -52.10
N ALA A 549 38.46 30.58 -50.80
CA ALA A 549 39.78 30.93 -50.28
C ALA A 549 40.85 29.91 -50.70
N ALA A 550 40.53 28.61 -50.62
CA ALA A 550 41.39 27.54 -51.11
C ALA A 550 41.67 27.68 -52.61
N GLY A 551 40.64 27.99 -53.41
CA GLY A 551 40.76 28.23 -54.85
C GLY A 551 41.66 29.43 -55.22
N ARG A 552 41.85 30.38 -54.31
CA ARG A 552 42.80 31.51 -54.45
C ARG A 552 44.21 31.17 -53.95
N GLY A 553 44.47 29.94 -53.53
CA GLY A 553 45.77 29.49 -53.02
C GLY A 553 46.05 29.84 -51.55
N THR A 554 45.03 30.24 -50.78
CA THR A 554 45.18 30.42 -49.32
C THR A 554 45.14 29.05 -48.62
N ASP A 555 46.08 28.78 -47.71
CA ASP A 555 46.09 27.52 -46.95
C ASP A 555 44.97 27.49 -45.90
N VAL A 556 43.84 26.91 -46.29
CA VAL A 556 42.65 26.70 -45.43
C VAL A 556 42.18 25.25 -45.43
N ALA A 557 42.98 24.30 -45.95
CA ALA A 557 42.56 22.92 -46.18
C ALA A 557 42.08 22.23 -44.90
N ALA A 558 42.85 22.34 -43.81
CA ALA A 558 42.48 21.77 -42.52
C ALA A 558 41.17 22.36 -41.95
N LEU A 559 40.94 23.65 -42.15
CA LEU A 559 39.72 24.32 -41.70
C LEU A 559 38.52 23.89 -42.54
N LEU A 560 38.68 23.78 -43.86
CA LEU A 560 37.65 23.29 -44.77
C LEU A 560 37.23 21.86 -44.42
N THR A 561 38.18 20.93 -44.24
CA THR A 561 37.89 19.56 -43.81
C THR A 561 37.15 19.54 -42.48
N ARG A 562 37.60 20.35 -41.50
CA ARG A 562 36.95 20.43 -40.19
C ARG A 562 35.51 20.91 -40.29
N GLN A 563 35.25 22.03 -40.98
CA GLN A 563 33.89 22.55 -41.11
C GLN A 563 33.00 21.64 -41.96
N GLY A 564 33.54 21.01 -43.01
CA GLY A 564 32.80 20.05 -43.84
C GLY A 564 32.31 18.87 -43.02
N GLY A 565 33.17 18.30 -42.18
CA GLY A 565 32.75 17.25 -41.25
C GLY A 565 31.69 17.72 -40.26
N ARG A 566 31.78 18.96 -39.74
CA ARG A 566 30.79 19.47 -38.77
C ARG A 566 29.43 19.72 -39.43
N ALA A 567 29.42 20.13 -40.69
CA ALA A 567 28.21 20.23 -41.49
C ALA A 567 27.55 18.86 -41.70
N ALA A 568 28.34 17.83 -42.00
CA ALA A 568 27.84 16.45 -42.13
C ALA A 568 27.28 15.91 -40.80
N ASP A 569 27.95 16.15 -39.68
CA ASP A 569 27.48 15.78 -38.34
C ASP A 569 26.13 16.45 -38.00
N ALA A 570 25.97 17.74 -38.34
CA ALA A 570 24.73 18.49 -38.14
C ALA A 570 23.57 18.03 -39.05
N ALA A 571 23.89 17.64 -40.29
CA ALA A 571 22.93 17.03 -41.19
C ALA A 571 22.46 15.68 -40.65
N ALA A 572 23.38 14.82 -40.18
CA ALA A 572 23.06 13.53 -39.59
C ALA A 572 22.21 13.66 -38.31
N PHE A 573 22.49 14.66 -37.47
CA PHE A 573 21.62 15.00 -36.33
C PHE A 573 20.19 15.35 -36.77
N THR A 574 20.06 16.14 -37.84
CA THR A 574 18.77 16.58 -38.36
C THR A 574 17.98 15.42 -38.97
N GLU A 575 18.66 14.54 -39.71
CA GLU A 575 18.14 13.29 -40.22
C GLU A 575 17.61 12.41 -39.07
N ALA A 576 18.39 12.24 -38.01
CA ALA A 576 18.08 11.36 -36.89
C ALA A 576 16.78 11.75 -36.18
N TYR A 577 16.60 13.01 -35.78
CA TYR A 577 15.39 13.38 -35.03
C TYR A 577 14.12 13.39 -35.91
N ARG A 578 14.27 13.62 -37.22
CA ARG A 578 13.13 13.64 -38.17
C ARG A 578 12.47 12.27 -38.32
N ARG A 579 13.23 11.17 -38.16
CA ARG A 579 12.70 9.78 -38.22
C ARG A 579 11.59 9.51 -37.22
N TYR A 580 11.54 10.26 -36.12
CA TYR A 580 10.57 10.09 -35.04
C TYR A 580 9.44 11.13 -35.08
N CYS A 581 9.32 11.87 -36.19
CA CYS A 581 8.36 12.95 -36.37
C CYS A 581 7.48 12.66 -37.60
N TRP A 582 6.17 12.47 -37.38
CA TRP A 582 5.17 12.53 -38.45
C TRP A 582 3.93 13.28 -37.98
N SER A 583 3.10 13.71 -38.93
CA SER A 583 1.80 14.32 -38.68
C SER A 583 0.76 13.25 -38.36
N THR A 584 -0.13 13.55 -37.43
CA THR A 584 -1.31 12.74 -37.11
C THR A 584 -2.58 13.55 -37.37
N ASP A 585 -3.67 12.88 -37.73
CA ASP A 585 -5.01 13.48 -37.83
C ASP A 585 -5.92 12.81 -36.81
N GLY A 586 -6.24 13.51 -35.72
CA GLY A 586 -6.78 12.87 -34.52
C GLY A 586 -5.87 11.73 -34.03
N LEU A 587 -6.44 10.52 -33.92
CA LEU A 587 -5.70 9.29 -33.58
C LEU A 587 -5.13 8.56 -34.81
N ASP A 588 -5.42 9.00 -36.03
CA ASP A 588 -4.87 8.37 -37.23
C ASP A 588 -3.37 8.64 -37.33
N GLY A 589 -2.60 7.57 -37.48
CA GLY A 589 -1.14 7.60 -37.42
C GLY A 589 -0.57 7.54 -36.00
N VAL A 590 -1.40 7.54 -34.95
CA VAL A 590 -0.96 7.25 -33.58
C VAL A 590 -0.78 5.74 -33.42
N ARG A 591 0.28 5.35 -32.71
CA ARG A 591 0.53 3.95 -32.33
C ARG A 591 0.79 3.86 -30.84
N LEU A 592 0.18 2.89 -30.18
CA LEU A 592 0.46 2.53 -28.81
C LEU A 592 1.16 1.17 -28.82
N ALA A 593 2.35 1.09 -28.24
CA ALA A 593 3.12 -0.14 -28.12
C ALA A 593 3.19 -0.56 -26.65
N PRO A 594 2.23 -1.37 -26.16
CA PRO A 594 2.34 -1.98 -24.84
C PRO A 594 3.55 -2.92 -24.78
N PHE A 595 4.19 -2.97 -23.63
CA PHE A 595 5.27 -3.94 -23.37
C PHE A 595 5.12 -4.64 -22.02
N GLN A 596 4.21 -4.18 -21.14
CA GLN A 596 3.87 -4.85 -19.89
C GLN A 596 2.38 -4.71 -19.53
N LEU A 597 1.85 -5.77 -18.93
CA LEU A 597 0.57 -5.78 -18.21
C LEU A 597 0.91 -5.82 -16.73
N LEU A 598 0.67 -4.73 -16.01
CA LEU A 598 1.27 -4.47 -14.69
C LEU A 598 0.45 -5.06 -13.54
N ALA A 599 -0.87 -4.89 -13.56
CA ALA A 599 -1.77 -5.35 -12.49
C ALA A 599 -3.19 -5.53 -13.00
N VAL A 600 -3.92 -6.42 -12.33
CA VAL A 600 -5.37 -6.64 -12.49
C VAL A 600 -5.99 -6.84 -11.11
N GLN A 601 -7.30 -7.07 -11.03
CA GLN A 601 -7.99 -7.32 -9.76
C GLN A 601 -7.30 -8.44 -8.96
N GLY A 602 -6.99 -8.18 -7.69
CA GLY A 602 -6.43 -9.16 -6.76
C GLY A 602 -4.97 -9.57 -6.99
N ARG A 603 -4.33 -9.15 -8.10
CA ARG A 603 -2.96 -9.59 -8.42
C ARG A 603 -2.11 -8.56 -9.16
N SER A 604 -0.90 -8.36 -8.65
CA SER A 604 0.19 -7.73 -9.38
C SER A 604 0.74 -8.74 -10.39
N LEU A 605 0.95 -8.30 -11.62
CA LEU A 605 1.53 -9.11 -12.70
C LEU A 605 3.00 -8.80 -12.93
N ALA A 606 3.58 -7.93 -12.10
CA ALA A 606 4.93 -7.47 -12.28
C ALA A 606 6.01 -8.55 -12.07
N ASP A 607 5.69 -9.64 -11.37
CA ASP A 607 6.58 -10.81 -11.22
C ASP A 607 6.42 -11.84 -12.36
N MET A 608 5.45 -11.65 -13.26
CA MET A 608 5.27 -12.51 -14.44
C MET A 608 6.46 -12.34 -15.40
N PRO A 609 7.09 -13.43 -15.88
CA PRO A 609 8.15 -13.35 -16.88
C PRO A 609 7.78 -12.54 -18.13
N HIS A 610 8.75 -11.83 -18.70
CA HIS A 610 8.50 -10.88 -19.79
C HIS A 610 7.93 -11.54 -21.04
N ASP A 611 8.39 -12.75 -21.39
CA ASP A 611 7.86 -13.52 -22.53
C ASP A 611 6.36 -13.84 -22.38
N ARG A 612 5.93 -14.22 -21.17
CA ARG A 612 4.52 -14.48 -20.85
C ARG A 612 3.68 -13.21 -20.90
N GLN A 613 4.19 -12.10 -20.36
CA GLN A 613 3.49 -10.80 -20.47
C GLN A 613 3.34 -10.38 -21.93
N LEU A 614 4.41 -10.52 -22.72
CA LEU A 614 4.40 -10.10 -24.11
C LEU A 614 3.55 -11.01 -25.00
N ALA A 615 3.37 -12.29 -24.67
CA ALA A 615 2.39 -13.14 -25.33
C ALA A 615 0.94 -12.66 -25.11
N LEU A 616 0.62 -12.13 -23.92
CA LEU A 616 -0.69 -11.51 -23.67
C LEU A 616 -0.84 -10.20 -24.47
N VAL A 617 0.24 -9.42 -24.56
CA VAL A 617 0.27 -8.19 -25.37
C VAL A 617 0.12 -8.50 -26.87
N ASP A 618 0.77 -9.54 -27.38
CA ASP A 618 0.65 -9.94 -28.79
C ASP A 618 -0.79 -10.30 -29.14
N ARG A 619 -1.45 -11.11 -28.30
CA ARG A 619 -2.87 -11.42 -28.46
C ARG A 619 -3.74 -10.17 -28.43
N LEU A 620 -3.42 -9.21 -27.57
CA LEU A 620 -4.12 -7.94 -27.51
C LEU A 620 -3.95 -7.13 -28.81
N VAL A 621 -2.73 -7.10 -29.37
CA VAL A 621 -2.43 -6.42 -30.63
C VAL A 621 -3.12 -7.14 -31.82
N GLU A 622 -3.09 -8.47 -31.85
CA GLU A 622 -3.78 -9.27 -32.88
C GLU A 622 -5.30 -9.07 -32.86
N ALA A 623 -5.88 -8.83 -31.68
CA ALA A 623 -7.30 -8.56 -31.50
C ALA A 623 -7.70 -7.09 -31.78
N ASP A 624 -6.74 -6.19 -31.98
CA ASP A 624 -7.02 -4.77 -32.21
C ASP A 624 -7.48 -4.50 -33.65
N ALA A 625 -8.79 -4.33 -33.82
CA ALA A 625 -9.39 -3.93 -35.09
C ALA A 625 -9.18 -2.44 -35.44
N SER A 626 -8.74 -1.61 -34.48
CA SER A 626 -8.60 -0.16 -34.68
C SER A 626 -7.25 0.25 -35.31
N GLY A 627 -6.26 -0.64 -35.31
CA GLY A 627 -4.90 -0.36 -35.78
C GLY A 627 -4.13 0.62 -34.90
N LEU A 628 -4.57 0.84 -33.66
CA LEU A 628 -3.88 1.66 -32.66
C LEU A 628 -2.68 0.90 -32.09
N LEU A 629 -2.82 -0.39 -31.85
CA LEU A 629 -1.82 -1.20 -31.15
C LEU A 629 -0.70 -1.65 -32.08
N GLN A 630 0.52 -1.64 -31.54
CA GLN A 630 1.72 -2.06 -32.23
C GLN A 630 2.49 -3.08 -31.39
N ALA A 631 2.85 -4.21 -32.02
CA ALA A 631 3.70 -5.21 -31.40
C ALA A 631 5.14 -4.71 -31.24
N THR A 632 5.80 -5.14 -30.17
CA THR A 632 7.21 -4.80 -29.91
C THR A 632 8.12 -5.88 -30.45
N ARG A 633 8.98 -5.54 -31.43
CA ARG A 633 10.01 -6.46 -31.93
C ARG A 633 10.94 -6.86 -30.79
N ARG A 634 11.32 -8.14 -30.76
CA ARG A 634 12.14 -8.69 -29.68
C ARG A 634 13.02 -9.86 -30.11
N LEU A 635 14.06 -10.12 -29.33
CA LEU A 635 14.98 -11.23 -29.51
C LEU A 635 15.46 -11.77 -28.15
N HIS A 636 15.54 -13.09 -28.01
CA HIS A 636 16.15 -13.73 -26.84
C HIS A 636 17.66 -13.83 -27.01
N VAL A 637 18.40 -13.55 -25.94
CA VAL A 637 19.85 -13.71 -25.90
C VAL A 637 20.24 -14.51 -24.66
N ASP A 638 20.99 -15.58 -24.86
CA ASP A 638 21.73 -16.26 -23.80
C ASP A 638 23.06 -15.53 -23.61
N THR A 639 23.28 -14.98 -22.41
CA THR A 639 24.45 -14.14 -22.12
C THR A 639 25.75 -14.95 -21.99
N GLY A 640 25.64 -16.27 -21.82
CA GLY A 640 26.76 -17.21 -21.76
C GLY A 640 27.14 -17.83 -23.11
N ASP A 641 26.30 -17.69 -24.14
CA ASP A 641 26.54 -18.20 -25.49
C ASP A 641 27.02 -17.08 -26.43
N GLU A 642 28.23 -17.21 -26.96
CA GLU A 642 28.83 -16.23 -27.85
C GLU A 642 28.06 -16.07 -29.17
N GLU A 643 27.46 -17.14 -29.70
CA GLU A 643 26.68 -17.07 -30.93
C GLU A 643 25.37 -16.31 -30.71
N SER A 644 24.68 -16.60 -29.60
CA SER A 644 23.48 -15.87 -29.17
C SER A 644 23.75 -14.39 -28.93
N VAL A 645 24.86 -14.06 -28.24
CA VAL A 645 25.31 -12.67 -28.05
C VAL A 645 25.57 -11.98 -29.39
N ALA A 646 26.26 -12.64 -30.32
CA ALA A 646 26.53 -12.10 -31.64
C ALA A 646 25.24 -11.88 -32.45
N ALA A 647 24.25 -12.77 -32.34
CA ALA A 647 22.93 -12.58 -32.93
C ALA A 647 22.20 -11.36 -32.35
N GLY A 648 22.28 -11.17 -31.03
CA GLY A 648 21.77 -9.98 -30.33
C GLY A 648 22.38 -8.68 -30.84
N VAL A 649 23.70 -8.67 -31.04
CA VAL A 649 24.42 -7.51 -31.61
C VAL A 649 23.98 -7.23 -33.04
N ARG A 650 23.92 -8.24 -33.91
CA ARG A 650 23.49 -8.08 -35.31
C ARG A 650 22.08 -7.51 -35.41
N TRP A 651 21.15 -8.07 -34.64
CA TRP A 651 19.76 -7.60 -34.60
C TRP A 651 19.66 -6.12 -34.19
N TRP A 652 20.44 -5.70 -33.19
CA TRP A 652 20.50 -4.31 -32.77
C TRP A 652 21.13 -3.39 -33.82
N LEU A 653 22.18 -3.82 -34.51
CA LEU A 653 22.80 -3.07 -35.60
C LEU A 653 21.80 -2.84 -36.75
N GLU A 654 21.17 -3.92 -37.24
CA GLU A 654 20.17 -3.87 -38.31
C GLU A 654 19.00 -2.94 -37.95
N MET A 655 18.49 -3.04 -36.71
CA MET A 655 17.37 -2.21 -36.24
C MET A 655 17.75 -0.73 -36.09
N THR A 656 18.96 -0.42 -35.60
CA THR A 656 19.40 0.98 -35.43
C THR A 656 19.83 1.62 -36.75
N GLU A 657 20.39 0.86 -37.69
CA GLU A 657 20.67 1.32 -39.06
C GLU A 657 19.39 1.66 -39.82
N ALA A 658 18.32 0.87 -39.64
CA ALA A 658 16.99 1.16 -40.15
C ALA A 658 16.28 2.34 -39.45
N GLY A 659 16.91 2.97 -38.45
CA GLY A 659 16.42 4.18 -37.79
C GLY A 659 15.70 3.97 -36.46
N GLY A 660 15.69 2.74 -35.92
CA GLY A 660 15.26 2.51 -34.54
C GLY A 660 16.13 3.25 -33.52
N GLU A 661 15.56 3.65 -32.38
CA GLU A 661 16.34 4.31 -31.32
C GLU A 661 17.41 3.36 -30.73
N GLY A 662 17.10 2.07 -30.63
CA GLY A 662 17.93 1.06 -29.98
C GLY A 662 17.06 0.03 -29.28
N MET A 663 17.58 -0.58 -28.23
CA MET A 663 16.85 -1.61 -27.48
C MET A 663 16.88 -1.38 -25.98
N VAL A 664 15.93 -2.02 -25.30
CA VAL A 664 15.95 -2.25 -23.87
C VAL A 664 16.24 -3.73 -23.63
N VAL A 665 17.33 -4.01 -22.92
CA VAL A 665 17.70 -5.37 -22.53
C VAL A 665 17.18 -5.62 -21.12
N LYS A 666 16.31 -6.62 -20.97
CA LYS A 666 15.67 -6.98 -19.69
C LYS A 666 16.04 -8.42 -19.33
N PRO A 667 16.18 -8.79 -18.05
CA PRO A 667 16.19 -10.20 -17.66
C PRO A 667 14.89 -10.87 -18.12
N LEU A 668 14.91 -12.16 -18.48
CA LEU A 668 13.68 -12.86 -18.91
C LEU A 668 12.64 -12.92 -17.76
N ALA A 669 13.10 -13.21 -16.55
CA ALA A 669 12.31 -13.07 -15.34
C ALA A 669 12.20 -11.58 -15.00
N ALA A 670 11.00 -11.08 -14.70
CA ALA A 670 10.81 -9.66 -14.43
C ALA A 670 11.48 -9.19 -13.12
N LEU A 671 11.61 -10.08 -12.13
CA LEU A 671 12.27 -9.80 -10.87
C LEU A 671 13.48 -10.72 -10.65
N VAL A 672 14.68 -10.14 -10.63
CA VAL A 672 15.93 -10.91 -10.47
C VAL A 672 16.82 -10.32 -9.38
N ARG A 673 17.42 -11.20 -8.57
CA ARG A 673 18.49 -10.87 -7.63
C ARG A 673 19.78 -11.54 -8.05
N SER A 674 20.88 -10.81 -7.94
CA SER A 674 22.22 -11.35 -8.14
C SER A 674 22.58 -12.37 -7.06
N GLY A 675 23.67 -13.11 -7.23
CA GLY A 675 24.19 -14.06 -6.23
C GLY A 675 24.48 -13.44 -4.85
N SER A 676 24.64 -12.11 -4.78
CA SER A 676 24.80 -11.34 -3.54
C SER A 676 23.49 -10.91 -2.87
N GLY A 677 22.33 -11.26 -3.44
CA GLY A 677 20.99 -10.86 -2.98
C GLY A 677 20.55 -9.46 -3.41
N ARG A 678 21.41 -8.70 -4.10
CA ARG A 678 21.10 -7.36 -4.64
C ARG A 678 20.14 -7.46 -5.83
N LEU A 679 19.15 -6.57 -5.87
CA LEU A 679 18.22 -6.43 -7.00
C LEU A 679 18.98 -6.04 -8.28
N VAL A 680 18.74 -6.78 -9.37
CA VAL A 680 19.32 -6.52 -10.69
C VAL A 680 18.51 -5.44 -11.41
N GLN A 681 19.14 -4.72 -12.35
CA GLN A 681 18.42 -3.71 -13.15
C GLN A 681 17.25 -4.38 -13.90
N PRO A 682 16.03 -3.80 -13.85
CA PRO A 682 14.86 -4.37 -14.53
C PRO A 682 14.92 -4.19 -16.05
N GLY A 683 15.73 -3.25 -16.51
CA GLY A 683 15.95 -2.97 -17.92
C GLY A 683 17.11 -2.02 -18.09
N VAL A 684 17.96 -2.30 -19.08
CA VAL A 684 19.11 -1.48 -19.43
C VAL A 684 18.94 -1.04 -20.88
N LYS A 685 18.90 0.27 -21.12
CA LYS A 685 18.84 0.80 -22.49
C LYS A 685 20.20 0.78 -23.17
N CYS A 686 20.20 0.39 -24.44
CA CYS A 686 21.35 0.42 -25.33
C CYS A 686 20.92 1.12 -26.63
N ARG A 687 21.26 2.40 -26.75
CA ARG A 687 20.79 3.28 -27.83
C ARG A 687 21.76 3.28 -29.00
N GLY A 688 21.20 3.32 -30.21
CA GLY A 688 21.91 3.38 -31.48
C GLY A 688 22.79 4.61 -31.59
N ARG A 689 23.86 4.47 -32.37
CA ARG A 689 24.85 5.53 -32.60
C ARG A 689 24.21 6.80 -33.18
N GLU A 690 23.41 6.67 -34.23
CA GLU A 690 22.80 7.85 -34.87
C GLU A 690 21.74 8.51 -33.98
N TYR A 691 20.98 7.72 -33.20
CA TYR A 691 20.05 8.25 -32.20
C TYR A 691 20.77 9.11 -31.16
N LEU A 692 21.93 8.68 -30.66
CA LEU A 692 22.66 9.38 -29.61
C LEU A 692 23.14 10.78 -30.02
N ARG A 693 23.14 11.14 -31.32
CA ARG A 693 23.36 12.52 -31.76
C ARG A 693 22.31 13.47 -31.20
N ILE A 694 21.06 13.00 -31.09
CA ILE A 694 19.93 13.75 -30.55
C ILE A 694 20.19 14.12 -29.08
N ILE A 695 20.90 13.23 -28.35
CA ILE A 695 21.09 13.36 -26.90
C ILE A 695 22.42 14.05 -26.55
N TYR A 696 23.51 13.65 -27.20
CA TYR A 696 24.88 14.12 -26.89
C TYR A 696 25.36 15.24 -27.82
N GLY A 697 24.54 15.61 -28.81
CA GLY A 697 24.81 16.65 -29.79
C GLY A 697 25.37 16.11 -31.12
N PRO A 698 25.36 16.93 -32.18
CA PRO A 698 25.68 16.48 -33.53
C PRO A 698 27.08 15.87 -33.68
N GLU A 699 28.05 16.46 -32.99
CA GLU A 699 29.48 16.17 -33.11
C GLU A 699 29.99 15.08 -32.14
N TYR A 700 29.09 14.42 -31.38
CA TYR A 700 29.50 13.55 -30.26
C TYR A 700 30.34 12.34 -30.69
N THR A 701 30.20 11.87 -31.93
CA THR A 701 30.92 10.71 -32.47
C THR A 701 32.38 11.00 -32.80
N ARG A 702 32.81 12.27 -32.75
CA ARG A 702 34.21 12.63 -32.99
C ARG A 702 35.11 12.08 -31.88
N PRO A 703 36.31 11.56 -32.19
CA PRO A 703 37.17 10.88 -31.20
C PRO A 703 37.41 11.69 -29.92
N GLU A 704 37.67 13.00 -30.04
CA GLU A 704 37.92 13.91 -28.92
C GLU A 704 36.68 14.16 -28.05
N HIS A 705 35.48 14.05 -28.60
CA HIS A 705 34.21 14.16 -27.86
C HIS A 705 33.84 12.82 -27.24
N LEU A 706 33.91 11.74 -28.01
CA LEU A 706 33.57 10.40 -27.58
C LEU A 706 34.45 9.93 -26.40
N ALA A 707 35.76 10.17 -26.47
CA ALA A 707 36.69 9.83 -25.39
C ALA A 707 36.33 10.52 -24.07
N ARG A 708 35.92 11.79 -24.11
CA ARG A 708 35.46 12.53 -22.92
C ARG A 708 34.15 11.98 -22.37
N LEU A 709 33.22 11.62 -23.25
CA LEU A 709 31.90 11.10 -22.86
C LEU A 709 31.95 9.70 -22.25
N ARG A 710 32.99 8.90 -22.56
CA ARG A 710 33.20 7.57 -21.95
C ARG A 710 33.42 7.62 -20.43
N GLY A 711 33.89 8.74 -19.89
CA GLY A 711 34.09 8.95 -18.44
C GLY A 711 32.84 9.31 -17.63
N ARG A 712 31.62 9.04 -18.14
CA ARG A 712 30.35 9.40 -17.46
C ARG A 712 30.05 8.50 -16.26
N ALA A 713 29.52 9.08 -15.18
CA ALA A 713 29.13 8.34 -13.98
C ALA A 713 27.70 7.79 -14.07
N LEU A 714 27.54 6.47 -14.02
CA LEU A 714 26.23 5.79 -14.14
C LEU A 714 25.62 5.38 -12.79
N GLY A 715 26.40 5.39 -11.72
CA GLY A 715 26.01 4.82 -10.42
C GLY A 715 24.74 5.43 -9.83
N HIS A 716 24.62 6.76 -9.87
CA HIS A 716 23.46 7.47 -9.35
C HIS A 716 22.17 7.10 -10.12
N LYS A 717 22.22 7.13 -11.46
CA LYS A 717 21.08 6.75 -12.31
C LYS A 717 20.65 5.30 -12.12
N ARG A 718 21.63 4.38 -12.00
CA ARG A 718 21.38 2.96 -11.70
C ARG A 718 20.72 2.74 -10.34
N SER A 719 21.16 3.47 -9.32
CA SER A 719 20.54 3.42 -7.98
C SER A 719 19.12 3.99 -8.00
N LEU A 720 18.90 5.10 -8.71
CA LEU A 720 17.60 5.73 -8.85
C LEU A 720 16.59 4.80 -9.53
N ALA A 721 16.97 4.18 -10.65
CA ALA A 721 16.16 3.20 -11.36
C ALA A 721 15.70 2.03 -10.47
N LEU A 722 16.61 1.48 -9.63
CA LEU A 722 16.25 0.39 -8.72
C LEU A 722 15.29 0.82 -7.60
N ARG A 723 15.50 2.02 -7.03
CA ARG A 723 14.64 2.55 -5.96
C ARG A 723 13.24 2.84 -6.49
N GLU A 724 13.15 3.52 -7.63
CA GLU A 724 11.87 3.82 -8.27
C GLU A 724 11.16 2.55 -8.74
N TYR A 725 11.90 1.56 -9.26
CA TYR A 725 11.31 0.28 -9.65
C TYR A 725 10.72 -0.45 -8.44
N ALA A 726 11.46 -0.51 -7.32
CA ALA A 726 10.94 -1.12 -6.09
C ALA A 726 9.69 -0.40 -5.55
N LEU A 727 9.62 0.93 -5.66
CA LEU A 727 8.42 1.71 -5.30
C LEU A 727 7.26 1.45 -6.26
N GLY A 728 7.52 1.41 -7.57
CA GLY A 728 6.50 1.08 -8.58
C GLY A 728 5.90 -0.31 -8.34
N LEU A 729 6.73 -1.31 -8.06
CA LEU A 729 6.27 -2.66 -7.71
C LEU A 729 5.45 -2.69 -6.42
N GLU A 730 5.89 -1.96 -5.39
CA GLU A 730 5.15 -1.85 -4.14
C GLU A 730 3.78 -1.17 -4.34
N ALA A 731 3.71 -0.14 -5.18
CA ALA A 731 2.44 0.50 -5.54
C ALA A 731 1.47 -0.50 -6.23
N LEU A 732 1.99 -1.31 -7.16
CA LEU A 732 1.20 -2.32 -7.87
C LEU A 732 0.68 -3.41 -6.93
N ASP A 733 1.51 -3.89 -5.99
CA ASP A 733 1.10 -4.89 -5.02
C ASP A 733 0.02 -4.36 -4.07
N ARG A 734 0.20 -3.14 -3.54
CA ARG A 734 -0.79 -2.46 -2.69
C ARG A 734 -2.10 -2.22 -3.43
N LEU A 735 -2.01 -1.81 -4.70
CA LEU A 735 -3.16 -1.63 -5.56
C LEU A 735 -3.89 -2.96 -5.78
N ALA A 736 -3.18 -4.00 -6.17
CA ALA A 736 -3.75 -5.33 -6.40
C ALA A 736 -4.44 -5.90 -5.14
N ALA A 737 -3.84 -5.71 -3.96
CA ALA A 737 -4.36 -6.17 -2.67
C ALA A 737 -5.55 -5.34 -2.14
N GLY A 738 -5.92 -4.24 -2.79
CA GLY A 738 -6.97 -3.34 -2.30
C GLY A 738 -6.59 -2.64 -0.99
N GLU A 739 -5.32 -2.28 -0.81
CA GLU A 739 -4.91 -1.38 0.27
C GLU A 739 -5.52 0.02 0.10
N PRO A 740 -5.64 0.81 1.19
CA PRO A 740 -6.11 2.19 1.12
C PRO A 740 -5.34 3.05 0.11
N LEU A 741 -6.03 4.04 -0.48
CA LEU A 741 -5.43 4.87 -1.52
C LEU A 741 -4.14 5.56 -1.07
N TRP A 742 -4.08 6.08 0.16
CA TRP A 742 -2.87 6.71 0.71
C TRP A 742 -1.66 5.77 0.77
N ARG A 743 -1.87 4.46 0.97
CA ARG A 743 -0.79 3.46 0.96
C ARG A 743 -0.25 3.26 -0.45
N VAL A 744 -1.11 3.20 -1.45
CA VAL A 744 -0.70 3.13 -2.85
C VAL A 744 0.03 4.43 -3.23
N HIS A 745 -0.56 5.57 -2.89
CA HIS A 745 -0.02 6.90 -3.20
C HIS A 745 1.29 7.20 -2.52
N GLU A 746 1.55 6.71 -1.32
CA GLU A 746 2.84 6.84 -0.65
C GLU A 746 3.99 6.37 -1.57
N ALA A 747 3.81 5.23 -2.24
CA ALA A 747 4.80 4.66 -3.15
C ALA A 747 4.83 5.39 -4.51
N VAL A 748 3.66 5.69 -5.09
CA VAL A 748 3.54 6.43 -6.36
C VAL A 748 4.17 7.83 -6.24
N PHE A 749 3.84 8.56 -5.17
CA PHE A 749 4.37 9.87 -4.87
C PHE A 749 5.89 9.83 -4.66
N ALA A 750 6.38 8.79 -3.97
CA ALA A 750 7.82 8.61 -3.77
C ALA A 750 8.57 8.43 -5.09
N VAL A 751 8.01 7.73 -6.10
CA VAL A 751 8.61 7.66 -7.45
C VAL A 751 8.75 9.06 -8.05
N LEU A 752 7.68 9.87 -8.00
CA LEU A 752 7.71 11.24 -8.52
C LEU A 752 8.72 12.14 -7.78
N ALA A 753 8.84 11.95 -6.47
CA ALA A 753 9.81 12.67 -5.65
C ALA A 753 11.24 12.29 -6.02
N LEU A 754 11.53 11.00 -6.18
CA LEU A 754 12.85 10.52 -6.59
C LEU A 754 13.24 11.03 -7.99
N GLU A 755 12.29 11.15 -8.92
CA GLU A 755 12.53 11.73 -10.26
C GLU A 755 12.97 13.20 -10.22
N SER A 756 12.77 13.92 -9.11
CA SER A 756 13.29 15.29 -8.92
C SER A 756 14.75 15.35 -8.47
N GLU A 757 15.38 14.20 -8.15
CA GLU A 757 16.80 14.15 -7.83
C GLU A 757 17.65 14.54 -9.07
N PRO A 758 18.63 15.46 -8.92
CA PRO A 758 19.42 15.93 -10.05
C PRO A 758 20.32 14.81 -10.60
N VAL A 759 20.06 14.40 -11.84
CA VAL A 759 20.85 13.42 -12.57
C VAL A 759 21.17 13.93 -13.98
N ASP A 760 22.23 13.42 -14.59
CA ASP A 760 22.57 13.76 -15.97
C ASP A 760 21.41 13.39 -16.92
N PRO A 761 20.77 14.38 -17.58
CA PRO A 761 19.57 14.16 -18.39
C PRO A 761 19.85 13.37 -19.68
N ARG A 762 21.13 13.20 -20.04
CA ARG A 762 21.55 12.42 -21.21
C ARG A 762 21.50 10.91 -20.94
N LEU A 763 21.49 10.50 -19.66
CA LEU A 763 21.60 9.11 -19.25
C LEU A 763 20.35 8.31 -19.56
#